data_AF-A0A9D5P3P6-F1
#
_entry.id   AF-A0A9D5P3P6-F1
#
_cell.length_a   1.000
_cell.length_b   1.000
_cell.length_c   1.000
_cell.angle_alpha   90.00
_cell.angle_beta   90.00
_cell.angle_gamma   90.00
#
_symmetry.space_group_name_H-M   'P 1'
#
loop_
_entity.id
_entity.type
_entity.pdbx_description
1 polymer ?
#
loop_
_entity_poly.entity_id
_entity_poly.type
_entity_poly.pdbx_seq_one_letter_code
_entity_poly.pdbx_strand_id
1 'polypeptide(L)'
;MRYDQLFTKTLLTTILTGMVMSASANKRDSLNILNRIYSYQQANTAAIDSLEDKVYAKFRYHVDKRNAVLWLIPSMYVIAKNERDYIRESYSKVVFADAHNYDISNQLLSGTIRHNRKTLPTLLDYITPNIYDIDLYDGHMLSPFNKCNRRYYRFTQKLRHDGTTRLEFRPKIYNTQLLNGYAIVDTKTGRIVRTLLNGEFDMLTFRTEITQGAEGARSIMPAKCTTAATFRFMGNRISALFEASYNCNKTLPDSVEKLESRELMDEIRPIPLTETDKRIYEAYDQKSRQDSLSQDTQPKKQRLWKKIFWDTIGENLVTPIKAESEEANFSMSPIINPMYLSYSHTRGVRYKMRFRSQYNFSAHRYLSLNPTFGYTFKDHQFYFTAPLRMTYNPKRNGYTEIVFGNGNRITTSTVMDVINAAHQDTINFENTDMDKFKDQHLSITNNIMIFDWLDIETGVIYHCRSAVNKELMKCYHMPTEYRSFAPNIGLKFSPWQNHGPVLSADYERGIKGINQSDMEYERWEFDAQWKKKIPGLRLLNMRAGAGFYTNKKDNLFVDFANFRDENLPEGWDDDWSGNFQLLRSREYNLSDYYLRGNISYESPMLVATWIPYLGKYIEKERFYLSGVLLQDSRPYYELGYGFTNRYISVGAFASFRNTHFDRIGVEVEFELFRRW
;
A
#
# COMPACT_ATOMS: atom_id res chain seq x y z
N MET A 1 -50.34 -21.20 50.27
CA MET A 1 -49.39 -21.53 49.18
C MET A 1 -49.76 -20.99 47.78
N ARG A 2 -51.04 -20.73 47.42
CA ARG A 2 -51.38 -20.20 46.08
C ARG A 2 -51.23 -18.68 45.90
N TYR A 3 -51.23 -17.89 46.98
CA TYR A 3 -51.10 -16.43 46.90
C TYR A 3 -49.64 -15.95 46.74
N ASP A 4 -48.66 -16.63 47.35
CA ASP A 4 -47.23 -16.25 47.24
C ASP A 4 -46.66 -16.47 45.83
N GLN A 5 -47.16 -17.46 45.09
CA GLN A 5 -46.74 -17.73 43.71
C GLN A 5 -47.25 -16.69 42.70
N LEU A 6 -48.38 -16.05 42.98
CA LEU A 6 -48.95 -15.02 42.12
C LEU A 6 -48.22 -13.69 42.30
N PHE A 7 -47.89 -13.33 43.54
CA PHE A 7 -47.14 -12.12 43.89
C PHE A 7 -45.69 -12.16 43.38
N THR A 8 -45.02 -13.31 43.50
CA THR A 8 -43.65 -13.48 42.97
C THR A 8 -43.61 -13.43 41.44
N LYS A 9 -44.62 -13.98 40.74
CA LYS A 9 -44.72 -13.88 39.28
C LYS A 9 -45.01 -12.46 38.78
N THR A 10 -45.89 -11.70 39.45
CA THR A 10 -46.16 -10.30 39.08
C THR A 10 -44.99 -9.38 39.40
N LEU A 11 -44.25 -9.64 40.49
CA LEU A 11 -43.01 -8.92 40.81
C LEU A 11 -41.91 -9.21 39.76
N LEU A 12 -41.73 -10.47 39.36
CA LEU A 12 -40.76 -10.83 38.33
C LEU A 12 -41.11 -10.26 36.96
N THR A 13 -42.40 -10.23 36.57
CA THR A 13 -42.82 -9.64 35.29
C THR A 13 -42.76 -8.12 35.29
N THR A 14 -43.04 -7.45 36.41
CA THR A 14 -42.83 -5.99 36.54
C THR A 14 -41.34 -5.62 36.55
N ILE A 15 -40.48 -6.43 37.16
CA ILE A 15 -39.02 -6.23 37.09
C ILE A 15 -38.51 -6.48 35.67
N LEU A 16 -38.97 -7.55 34.98
CA LEU A 16 -38.57 -7.83 33.60
C LEU A 16 -39.06 -6.74 32.63
N THR A 17 -40.33 -6.31 32.74
CA THR A 17 -40.89 -5.26 31.88
C THR A 17 -40.26 -3.90 32.17
N GLY A 18 -39.97 -3.59 33.43
CA GLY A 18 -39.20 -2.41 33.83
C GLY A 18 -37.79 -2.40 33.22
N MET A 19 -37.07 -3.53 33.29
CA MET A 19 -35.75 -3.65 32.67
C MET A 19 -35.79 -3.51 31.14
N VAL A 20 -36.79 -4.07 30.46
CA VAL A 20 -36.97 -3.95 29.01
C VAL A 20 -37.30 -2.51 28.61
N MET A 21 -38.15 -1.81 29.38
CA MET A 21 -38.49 -0.40 29.12
C MET A 21 -37.30 0.54 29.37
N SER A 22 -36.54 0.36 30.45
CA SER A 22 -35.32 1.13 30.71
C SER A 22 -34.23 0.90 29.64
N ALA A 23 -34.07 -0.33 29.15
CA ALA A 23 -33.16 -0.63 28.05
C ALA A 23 -33.62 0.02 26.72
N SER A 24 -34.93 0.04 26.46
CA SER A 24 -35.53 0.67 25.27
C SER A 24 -35.41 2.20 25.29
N ALA A 25 -35.67 2.84 26.43
CA ALA A 25 -35.52 4.29 26.62
C ALA A 25 -34.06 4.74 26.42
N ASN A 26 -33.10 4.05 27.06
CA ASN A 26 -31.67 4.32 26.86
C ASN A 26 -31.23 4.15 25.40
N LYS A 27 -31.81 3.19 24.67
CA LYS A 27 -31.54 2.99 23.25
C LYS A 27 -32.09 4.14 22.40
N ARG A 28 -33.28 4.66 22.73
CA ARG A 28 -33.92 5.79 22.01
C ARG A 28 -33.19 7.11 22.21
N ASP A 29 -32.70 7.38 23.42
CA ASP A 29 -31.94 8.58 23.71
C ASP A 29 -30.52 8.54 23.14
N SER A 30 -29.85 7.38 23.15
CA SER A 30 -28.54 7.21 22.49
C SER A 30 -28.59 7.39 20.97
N LEU A 31 -29.70 6.99 20.36
CA LEU A 31 -30.01 7.25 18.96
C LEU A 31 -30.12 8.75 18.67
N ASN A 32 -30.72 9.52 19.58
CA ASN A 32 -30.89 10.97 19.41
C ASN A 32 -29.55 11.72 19.47
N ILE A 33 -28.66 11.38 20.39
CA ILE A 33 -27.35 12.05 20.50
C ILE A 33 -26.45 11.72 19.31
N LEU A 34 -26.41 10.45 18.88
CA LEU A 34 -25.64 10.06 17.69
C LEU A 34 -26.12 10.77 16.43
N ASN A 35 -27.44 10.87 16.23
CA ASN A 35 -27.99 11.61 15.10
C ASN A 35 -27.61 13.10 15.13
N ARG A 36 -27.55 13.71 16.33
CA ARG A 36 -27.08 15.09 16.50
C ARG A 36 -25.61 15.25 16.15
N ILE A 37 -24.75 14.31 16.55
CA ILE A 37 -23.33 14.29 16.16
C ILE A 37 -23.20 14.24 14.63
N TYR A 38 -23.97 13.36 13.98
CA TYR A 38 -23.93 13.23 12.51
C TYR A 38 -24.43 14.51 11.81
N SER A 39 -25.50 15.14 12.30
CA SER A 39 -25.98 16.40 11.73
C SER A 39 -25.01 17.55 11.96
N TYR A 40 -24.30 17.57 13.09
CA TYR A 40 -23.33 18.61 13.41
C TYR A 40 -22.15 18.62 12.44
N GLN A 41 -21.63 17.44 12.10
CA GLN A 41 -20.60 17.28 11.07
C GLN A 41 -21.10 17.84 9.73
N GLN A 42 -22.25 17.38 9.26
CA GLN A 42 -22.79 17.76 7.95
C GLN A 42 -23.01 19.28 7.83
N ALA A 43 -23.45 19.94 8.91
CA ALA A 43 -23.70 21.36 8.92
C ALA A 43 -22.43 22.23 8.86
N ASN A 44 -21.31 21.75 9.41
CA ASN A 44 -20.10 22.56 9.58
C ASN A 44 -18.94 22.13 8.66
N THR A 45 -19.08 21.04 7.89
CA THR A 45 -18.03 20.55 6.97
C THR A 45 -17.64 21.60 5.92
N ALA A 46 -18.62 22.30 5.35
CA ALA A 46 -18.41 23.35 4.34
C ALA A 46 -17.69 24.61 4.87
N ALA A 47 -17.49 24.73 6.19
CA ALA A 47 -16.81 25.87 6.78
C ALA A 47 -15.28 25.70 6.83
N ILE A 48 -14.76 24.50 6.51
CA ILE A 48 -13.34 24.15 6.63
C ILE A 48 -12.53 24.53 5.39
N ASP A 49 -13.19 24.67 4.24
CA ASP A 49 -12.51 24.93 2.96
C ASP A 49 -11.66 26.20 3.05
N SER A 50 -10.39 26.08 2.64
CA SER A 50 -9.37 27.15 2.66
C SER A 50 -8.91 27.66 4.03
N LEU A 51 -9.15 26.92 5.13
CA LEU A 51 -8.62 27.31 6.43
C LEU A 51 -7.09 27.15 6.46
N GLU A 52 -6.39 28.19 6.94
CA GLU A 52 -4.97 28.09 7.31
C GLU A 52 -4.83 27.89 8.82
N ASP A 53 -3.99 26.93 9.21
CA ASP A 53 -3.66 26.66 10.60
C ASP A 53 -2.14 26.55 10.82
N LYS A 54 -1.70 26.93 12.01
CA LYS A 54 -0.30 26.83 12.46
C LYS A 54 -0.21 25.80 13.57
N VAL A 55 0.53 24.74 13.32
CA VAL A 55 0.60 23.56 14.18
C VAL A 55 2.00 23.42 14.75
N TYR A 56 2.10 23.44 16.07
CA TYR A 56 3.30 23.02 16.80
C TYR A 56 3.13 21.56 17.22
N ALA A 57 4.13 20.74 16.93
CA ALA A 57 4.15 19.33 17.27
C ALA A 57 5.48 18.97 17.96
N LYS A 58 5.39 18.25 19.08
CA LYS A 58 6.52 17.76 19.86
C LYS A 58 6.41 16.25 20.00
N PHE A 59 7.51 15.57 19.70
CA PHE A 59 7.68 14.13 19.80
C PHE A 59 8.80 13.81 20.76
N ARG A 60 8.54 12.91 21.70
CA ARG A 60 9.54 12.37 22.62
C ARG A 60 9.54 10.86 22.50
N TYR A 61 10.72 10.27 22.35
CA TYR A 61 10.92 8.84 22.24
C TYR A 61 11.82 8.35 23.37
N HIS A 62 11.42 7.25 24.01
CA HIS A 62 12.20 6.55 25.01
C HIS A 62 12.35 5.07 24.63
N VAL A 63 13.59 4.60 24.52
CA VAL A 63 13.92 3.21 24.19
C VAL A 63 13.99 2.39 25.47
N ASP A 64 12.89 1.72 25.82
CA ASP A 64 12.82 0.81 26.96
C ASP A 64 13.77 -0.40 26.75
N LYS A 65 13.60 -1.08 25.61
CA LYS A 65 14.33 -2.31 25.27
C LYS A 65 14.64 -2.36 23.78
N ARG A 66 15.90 -2.64 23.42
CA ARG A 66 16.35 -2.82 22.03
C ARG A 66 17.16 -4.11 21.86
N ASN A 67 17.06 -4.74 20.69
CA ASN A 67 17.87 -5.87 20.24
C ASN A 67 18.36 -5.63 18.79
N ALA A 68 19.06 -6.62 18.23
CA ALA A 68 19.59 -6.54 16.87
C ALA A 68 18.52 -6.37 15.78
N VAL A 69 17.28 -6.83 16.01
CA VAL A 69 16.18 -6.71 15.04
C VAL A 69 15.77 -5.26 14.79
N LEU A 70 15.97 -4.36 15.77
CA LEU A 70 15.65 -2.93 15.60
C LEU A 70 16.44 -2.28 14.46
N TRP A 71 17.63 -2.81 14.16
CA TRP A 71 18.46 -2.37 13.03
C TRP A 71 17.84 -2.70 11.67
N LEU A 72 16.97 -3.71 11.62
CA LEU A 72 16.27 -4.15 10.41
C LEU A 72 14.96 -3.39 10.16
N ILE A 73 14.62 -2.40 10.97
CA ILE A 73 13.42 -1.57 10.81
C ILE A 73 13.83 -0.21 10.21
N PRO A 74 13.41 0.12 8.97
CA PRO A 74 13.92 1.29 8.24
C PRO A 74 13.89 2.60 9.03
N SER A 75 12.73 3.03 9.54
CA SER A 75 12.62 4.28 10.31
C SER A 75 13.10 4.22 11.76
N MET A 76 13.42 3.04 12.30
CA MET A 76 13.92 2.93 13.69
C MET A 76 15.44 2.76 13.78
N TYR A 77 16.13 2.55 12.66
CA TYR A 77 17.59 2.41 12.60
C TYR A 77 18.32 3.57 13.31
N VAL A 78 17.83 4.81 13.15
CA VAL A 78 18.46 6.01 13.74
C VAL A 78 18.40 6.00 15.28
N ILE A 79 17.38 5.35 15.84
CA ILE A 79 17.14 5.20 17.29
C ILE A 79 17.82 3.91 17.82
N ALA A 80 18.26 3.02 16.93
CA ALA A 80 18.99 1.81 17.31
C ALA A 80 20.43 2.09 17.79
N LYS A 81 21.03 3.20 17.35
CA LYS A 81 22.43 3.56 17.60
C LYS A 81 22.54 4.51 18.82
N ASN A 82 22.92 3.93 19.95
CA ASN A 82 23.47 4.56 21.17
C ASN A 82 22.50 5.15 22.19
N GLU A 83 21.77 6.23 21.91
CA GLU A 83 20.95 6.91 22.93
C GLU A 83 19.64 6.16 23.24
N ARG A 84 19.02 6.51 24.37
CA ARG A 84 17.70 5.99 24.74
C ARG A 84 16.60 7.03 24.68
N ASP A 85 16.95 8.30 24.85
CA ASP A 85 16.00 9.40 24.86
C ASP A 85 16.22 10.33 23.67
N TYR A 86 15.14 10.61 22.95
CA TYR A 86 15.17 11.48 21.78
C TYR A 86 14.00 12.44 21.82
N ILE A 87 14.21 13.67 21.32
CA ILE A 87 13.19 14.68 21.19
C ILE A 87 13.22 15.30 19.80
N ARG A 88 12.04 15.64 19.28
CA ARG A 88 11.87 16.37 18.03
C ARG A 88 10.71 17.34 18.17
N GLU A 89 10.91 18.55 17.70
CA GLU A 89 9.92 19.60 17.59
C GLU A 89 9.78 20.02 16.12
N SER A 90 8.54 20.29 15.71
CA SER A 90 8.23 20.81 14.38
C SER A 90 7.17 21.89 14.48
N TYR A 91 7.38 22.96 13.70
CA TYR A 91 6.42 24.03 13.51
C TYR A 91 6.01 24.08 12.05
N SER A 92 4.72 23.86 11.79
CA SER A 92 4.21 23.63 10.44
C SER A 92 3.02 24.51 10.14
N LYS A 93 2.91 24.96 8.88
CA LYS A 93 1.74 25.61 8.32
C LYS A 93 0.91 24.54 7.61
N VAL A 94 -0.36 24.44 7.99
CA VAL A 94 -1.32 23.48 7.44
C VAL A 94 -2.37 24.27 6.68
N VAL A 95 -2.53 23.96 5.39
CA VAL A 95 -3.56 24.57 4.54
C VAL A 95 -4.58 23.50 4.20
N PHE A 96 -5.81 23.68 4.64
CA PHE A 96 -6.90 22.76 4.37
C PHE A 96 -7.55 23.13 3.04
N ALA A 97 -7.46 22.24 2.05
CA ALA A 97 -8.24 22.36 0.83
C ALA A 97 -9.70 21.99 1.11
N ASP A 98 -9.88 20.86 1.80
CA ASP A 98 -11.17 20.36 2.29
C ASP A 98 -10.99 19.76 3.70
N ALA A 99 -12.08 19.31 4.33
CA ALA A 99 -12.04 18.56 5.59
C ALA A 99 -11.22 17.25 5.55
N HIS A 100 -10.85 16.77 4.35
CA HIS A 100 -10.12 15.51 4.14
C HIS A 100 -8.74 15.73 3.49
N ASN A 101 -8.58 16.82 2.73
CA ASN A 101 -7.36 17.12 1.99
C ASN A 101 -6.66 18.34 2.61
N TYR A 102 -5.45 18.14 3.11
CA TYR A 102 -4.64 19.22 3.68
C TYR A 102 -3.18 19.09 3.25
N ASP A 103 -2.53 20.23 3.08
CA ASP A 103 -1.10 20.32 2.80
C ASP A 103 -0.35 20.82 4.03
N ILE A 104 0.74 20.13 4.41
CA ILE A 104 1.57 20.48 5.57
C ILE A 104 2.94 20.94 5.07
N SER A 105 3.20 22.24 5.21
CA SER A 105 4.53 22.82 5.00
C SER A 105 5.26 22.97 6.34
N ASN A 106 6.34 22.20 6.52
CA ASN A 106 7.21 22.32 7.71
C ASN A 106 8.10 23.56 7.57
N GLN A 107 7.91 24.55 8.44
CA GLN A 107 8.67 25.80 8.40
C GLN A 107 9.93 25.71 9.28
N LEU A 108 9.80 25.20 10.50
CA LEU A 108 10.89 25.10 11.46
C LEU A 108 10.97 23.72 12.09
N LEU A 109 12.19 23.21 12.25
CA LEU A 109 12.45 21.94 12.91
C LEU A 109 13.56 22.08 13.97
N SER A 110 13.43 21.33 15.06
CA SER A 110 14.48 21.19 16.07
C SER A 110 14.45 19.76 16.62
N GLY A 111 15.58 19.18 16.99
CA GLY A 111 15.58 17.84 17.58
C GLY A 111 16.97 17.24 17.77
N THR A 112 17.01 16.13 18.50
CA THR A 112 18.23 15.39 18.82
C THR A 112 18.48 14.18 17.92
N ILE A 113 17.59 13.95 16.95
CA ILE A 113 17.68 12.86 15.97
C ILE A 113 18.63 13.29 14.85
N ARG A 114 19.68 12.49 14.59
CA ARG A 114 20.69 12.76 13.56
C ARG A 114 20.03 12.97 12.19
N HIS A 115 20.41 14.05 11.49
CA HIS A 115 19.86 14.46 10.19
C HIS A 115 18.34 14.67 10.19
N ASN A 116 17.72 14.85 11.37
CA ASN A 116 16.29 15.14 11.52
C ASN A 116 15.35 14.15 10.78
N ARG A 117 15.84 12.91 10.61
CA ARG A 117 15.12 11.86 9.88
C ARG A 117 13.77 11.61 10.55
N LYS A 118 12.76 11.26 9.74
CA LYS A 118 11.44 10.86 10.25
C LYS A 118 11.56 9.49 10.91
N THR A 119 11.53 9.46 12.24
CA THR A 119 11.42 8.23 13.03
C THR A 119 9.97 8.02 13.41
N LEU A 120 9.46 6.79 13.36
CA LEU A 120 8.04 6.51 13.61
C LEU A 120 7.12 7.38 12.72
N PRO A 121 7.23 7.30 11.38
CA PRO A 121 6.42 8.14 10.49
C PRO A 121 4.92 7.93 10.70
N THR A 122 4.50 6.73 11.09
CA THR A 122 3.11 6.42 11.46
C THR A 122 2.57 7.34 12.56
N LEU A 123 3.41 7.85 13.47
CA LEU A 123 2.98 8.82 14.49
C LEU A 123 2.68 10.21 13.92
N LEU A 124 3.17 10.54 12.72
CA LEU A 124 2.85 11.79 12.04
C LEU A 124 1.39 11.81 11.57
N ASP A 125 0.81 10.66 11.25
CA ASP A 125 -0.60 10.57 10.84
C ASP A 125 -1.55 10.95 12.00
N TYR A 126 -1.05 10.95 13.24
CA TYR A 126 -1.77 11.39 14.43
C TYR A 126 -1.73 12.91 14.64
N ILE A 127 -1.08 13.67 13.75
CA ILE A 127 -0.98 15.13 13.83
C ILE A 127 -2.31 15.81 13.51
N THR A 128 -3.25 15.23 12.77
CA THR A 128 -4.52 15.91 12.44
C THR A 128 -5.70 14.92 12.38
N PRO A 129 -6.09 14.28 13.49
CA PRO A 129 -7.19 13.34 13.46
C PRO A 129 -8.54 14.07 13.26
N ASN A 130 -9.12 13.96 12.07
CA ASN A 130 -10.50 14.38 11.84
C ASN A 130 -11.47 13.34 12.41
N ILE A 131 -11.86 13.51 13.67
CA ILE A 131 -12.67 12.52 14.38
C ILE A 131 -14.06 12.29 13.76
N TYR A 132 -14.58 13.19 12.93
CA TYR A 132 -15.91 13.03 12.33
C TYR A 132 -15.89 12.29 10.99
N ASP A 133 -14.72 12.14 10.38
CA ASP A 133 -14.56 11.50 9.08
C ASP A 133 -14.86 10.00 9.13
N ILE A 134 -15.00 9.34 7.98
CA ILE A 134 -15.21 7.90 7.85
C ILE A 134 -13.99 7.16 8.40
N ASP A 135 -12.80 7.66 8.16
CA ASP A 135 -11.55 7.05 8.58
C ASP A 135 -10.65 8.05 9.31
N LEU A 136 -9.80 7.51 10.17
CA LEU A 136 -8.83 8.22 10.96
C LEU A 136 -7.45 7.74 10.55
N TYR A 137 -6.49 8.66 10.62
CA TYR A 137 -5.07 8.39 10.36
C TYR A 137 -4.86 7.87 8.92
N ASP A 138 -5.35 8.59 7.91
CA ASP A 138 -5.18 8.29 6.48
C ASP A 138 -5.69 6.89 6.05
N GLY A 139 -6.98 6.60 6.29
CA GLY A 139 -7.56 5.34 5.84
C GLY A 139 -7.17 4.11 6.66
N HIS A 140 -6.76 4.28 7.92
CA HIS A 140 -6.22 3.18 8.72
C HIS A 140 -7.16 2.69 9.82
N MET A 141 -8.01 3.58 10.35
CA MET A 141 -8.97 3.23 11.40
C MET A 141 -10.33 3.79 11.12
N LEU A 142 -11.38 3.07 11.50
CA LEU A 142 -12.75 3.52 11.29
C LEU A 142 -13.17 4.43 12.45
N SER A 143 -13.54 5.68 12.15
CA SER A 143 -14.06 6.56 13.20
C SER A 143 -15.38 6.04 13.79
N PRO A 144 -15.57 6.06 15.13
CA PRO A 144 -16.85 5.73 15.74
C PRO A 144 -17.92 6.82 15.53
N PHE A 145 -17.54 8.05 15.15
CA PHE A 145 -18.46 9.19 15.08
C PHE A 145 -19.05 9.41 13.68
N ASN A 146 -18.74 8.55 12.71
CA ASN A 146 -19.34 8.58 11.39
C ASN A 146 -20.54 7.63 11.27
N LYS A 147 -21.57 8.04 10.53
CA LYS A 147 -22.79 7.25 10.31
C LYS A 147 -22.51 5.89 9.64
N CYS A 148 -21.58 5.83 8.69
CA CYS A 148 -21.24 4.61 7.96
C CYS A 148 -20.66 3.51 8.86
N ASN A 149 -19.94 3.91 9.91
CA ASN A 149 -19.21 2.99 10.79
C ASN A 149 -20.01 2.54 12.00
N ARG A 150 -21.20 3.11 12.22
CA ARG A 150 -22.07 2.78 13.36
C ARG A 150 -22.27 1.28 13.53
N ARG A 151 -22.34 0.52 12.42
CA ARG A 151 -22.54 -0.93 12.46
C ARG A 151 -21.45 -1.69 13.21
N TYR A 152 -20.24 -1.15 13.33
CA TYR A 152 -19.09 -1.79 13.98
C TYR A 152 -18.97 -1.49 15.48
N TYR A 153 -19.71 -0.51 16.00
CA TYR A 153 -19.57 -0.03 17.37
C TYR A 153 -20.83 -0.27 18.22
N ARG A 154 -20.63 -0.42 19.52
CA ARG A 154 -21.66 -0.34 20.57
C ARG A 154 -21.44 0.95 21.36
N PHE A 155 -22.52 1.67 21.63
CA PHE A 155 -22.49 2.93 22.35
C PHE A 155 -23.22 2.83 23.67
N THR A 156 -22.68 3.46 24.71
CA THR A 156 -23.32 3.61 26.02
C THR A 156 -23.21 5.07 26.44
N GLN A 157 -24.33 5.66 26.84
CA GLN A 157 -24.38 7.08 27.22
C GLN A 157 -24.58 7.24 28.72
N LYS A 158 -23.97 8.28 29.29
CA LYS A 158 -24.18 8.73 30.67
C LYS A 158 -24.29 10.25 30.67
N LEU A 159 -25.45 10.78 31.02
CA LEU A 159 -25.67 12.22 31.15
C LEU A 159 -24.87 12.76 32.35
N ARG A 160 -24.22 13.91 32.18
CA ARG A 160 -23.58 14.64 33.28
C ARG A 160 -24.42 15.84 33.67
N HIS A 161 -24.27 16.29 34.92
CA HIS A 161 -24.96 17.47 35.45
C HIS A 161 -24.57 18.77 34.71
N ASP A 162 -23.42 18.79 34.03
CA ASP A 162 -22.87 19.96 33.33
C ASP A 162 -23.47 20.20 31.93
N GLY A 163 -24.61 19.55 31.59
CA GLY A 163 -25.21 19.64 30.25
C GLY A 163 -24.45 18.88 29.15
N THR A 164 -23.40 18.14 29.50
CA THR A 164 -22.64 17.27 28.60
C THR A 164 -23.03 15.81 28.77
N THR A 165 -22.92 15.02 27.71
CA THR A 165 -23.12 13.58 27.74
C THR A 165 -21.80 12.86 27.51
N ARG A 166 -21.47 11.90 28.38
CA ARG A 166 -20.36 10.97 28.17
C ARG A 166 -20.83 9.80 27.33
N LEU A 167 -20.31 9.70 26.11
CA LEU A 167 -20.59 8.64 25.15
C LEU A 167 -19.41 7.65 25.13
N GLU A 168 -19.55 6.50 25.79
CA GLU A 168 -18.60 5.39 25.68
C GLU A 168 -18.86 4.61 24.40
N PHE A 169 -17.81 4.32 23.63
CA PHE A 169 -17.89 3.48 22.43
C PHE A 169 -16.94 2.30 22.55
N ARG A 170 -17.43 1.11 22.17
CA ARG A 170 -16.67 -0.14 22.18
C ARG A 170 -16.90 -0.89 20.87
N PRO A 171 -15.88 -1.53 20.31
CA PRO A 171 -16.06 -2.27 19.08
C PRO A 171 -16.89 -3.54 19.33
N LYS A 172 -17.71 -3.94 18.35
CA LYS A 172 -18.50 -5.18 18.43
C LYS A 172 -17.63 -6.42 18.28
N ILE A 173 -16.53 -6.29 17.54
CA ILE A 173 -15.55 -7.32 17.26
C ILE A 173 -14.17 -6.75 17.60
N TYR A 174 -13.28 -7.55 18.16
CA TYR A 174 -11.92 -7.10 18.42
C TYR A 174 -11.13 -7.12 17.10
N ASN A 175 -10.78 -5.94 16.58
CA ASN A 175 -10.00 -5.76 15.35
C ASN A 175 -9.13 -4.50 15.50
N THR A 176 -7.92 -4.50 14.94
CA THR A 176 -6.95 -3.39 15.04
C THR A 176 -7.46 -2.10 14.41
N GLN A 177 -8.33 -2.15 13.40
CA GLN A 177 -8.88 -0.97 12.74
C GLN A 177 -10.05 -0.31 13.49
N LEU A 178 -10.49 -0.89 14.61
CA LEU A 178 -11.54 -0.33 15.44
C LEU A 178 -10.98 0.25 16.73
N LEU A 179 -11.65 1.29 17.20
CA LEU A 179 -11.26 2.03 18.39
C LEU A 179 -12.15 1.72 19.59
N ASN A 180 -11.63 1.96 20.79
CA ASN A 180 -12.45 2.04 21.98
C ASN A 180 -12.14 3.32 22.76
N GLY A 181 -13.07 3.74 23.61
CA GLY A 181 -12.87 4.91 24.43
C GLY A 181 -14.17 5.63 24.77
N TYR A 182 -14.07 6.94 24.93
CA TYR A 182 -15.24 7.77 25.22
C TYR A 182 -15.10 9.18 24.64
N ALA A 183 -16.23 9.77 24.28
CA ALA A 183 -16.36 11.17 23.95
C ALA A 183 -17.20 11.91 24.97
N ILE A 184 -16.88 13.17 25.21
CA ILE A 184 -17.69 14.14 25.93
C ILE A 184 -18.35 15.02 24.87
N VAL A 185 -19.67 14.96 24.80
CA VAL A 185 -20.47 15.59 23.77
C VAL A 185 -21.38 16.62 24.41
N ASP A 186 -21.53 17.79 23.81
CA ASP A 186 -22.56 18.75 24.20
C ASP A 186 -23.93 18.18 23.83
N THR A 187 -24.80 18.05 24.83
CA THR A 187 -26.10 17.38 24.68
C THR A 187 -27.03 18.16 23.74
N LYS A 188 -26.90 19.49 23.67
CA LYS A 188 -27.78 20.33 22.83
C LYS A 188 -27.37 20.29 21.36
N THR A 189 -26.10 20.54 21.09
CA THR A 189 -25.58 20.70 19.71
C THR A 189 -25.14 19.38 19.07
N GLY A 190 -24.73 18.39 19.87
CA GLY A 190 -24.07 17.19 19.34
C GLY A 190 -22.58 17.38 19.05
N ARG A 191 -21.99 18.52 19.43
CA ARG A 191 -20.56 18.80 19.27
C ARG A 191 -19.72 17.96 20.23
N ILE A 192 -18.69 17.30 19.71
CA ILE A 192 -17.69 16.61 20.54
C ILE A 192 -16.74 17.67 21.11
N VAL A 193 -16.61 17.74 22.43
CA VAL A 193 -15.73 18.69 23.13
C VAL A 193 -14.37 18.05 23.39
N ARG A 194 -14.36 16.81 23.87
CA ARG A 194 -13.15 16.03 24.16
C ARG A 194 -13.41 14.57 23.86
N THR A 195 -12.42 13.88 23.31
CA THR A 195 -12.50 12.44 23.07
C THR A 195 -11.21 11.76 23.48
N LEU A 196 -11.34 10.54 23.98
CA LEU A 196 -10.25 9.65 24.25
C LEU A 196 -10.40 8.44 23.34
N LEU A 197 -9.41 8.21 22.49
CA LEU A 197 -9.32 7.09 21.56
C LEU A 197 -8.21 6.17 22.02
N ASN A 198 -8.50 4.88 22.16
CA ASN A 198 -7.47 3.85 22.30
C ASN A 198 -7.56 2.89 21.11
N GLY A 199 -6.40 2.54 20.59
CA GLY A 199 -6.28 1.66 19.44
C GLY A 199 -4.94 0.94 19.40
N GLU A 200 -4.83 0.04 18.45
CA GLU A 200 -3.58 -0.63 18.11
C GLU A 200 -3.40 -0.57 16.60
N PHE A 201 -2.36 0.11 16.14
CA PHE A 201 -2.03 0.25 14.72
C PHE A 201 -0.60 -0.19 14.48
N ASP A 202 -0.36 -1.10 13.55
CA ASP A 202 0.99 -1.39 13.03
C ASP A 202 2.09 -1.47 14.12
N MET A 203 1.90 -2.38 15.09
CA MET A 203 2.79 -2.61 16.25
C MET A 203 2.84 -1.48 17.29
N LEU A 204 2.06 -0.41 17.13
CA LEU A 204 1.86 0.68 18.07
C LEU A 204 0.54 0.53 18.82
N THR A 205 0.60 0.33 20.12
CA THR A 205 -0.57 0.57 20.99
C THR A 205 -0.58 2.04 21.36
N PHE A 206 -1.69 2.74 21.11
CA PHE A 206 -1.77 4.17 21.40
C PHE A 206 -3.02 4.54 22.20
N ARG A 207 -2.88 5.65 22.90
CA ARG A 207 -3.95 6.35 23.58
C ARG A 207 -3.86 7.82 23.21
N THR A 208 -4.84 8.28 22.45
CA THR A 208 -4.92 9.63 21.92
C THR A 208 -6.04 10.39 22.60
N GLU A 209 -5.70 11.51 23.20
CA GLU A 209 -6.62 12.44 23.80
C GLU A 209 -6.72 13.69 22.92
N ILE A 210 -7.95 14.02 22.51
CA ILE A 210 -8.21 15.12 21.59
C ILE A 210 -9.18 16.08 22.25
N THR A 211 -8.81 17.35 22.29
CA THR A 211 -9.68 18.46 22.67
C THR A 211 -10.03 19.26 21.42
N GLN A 212 -11.30 19.43 21.14
CA GLN A 212 -11.82 20.10 19.95
C GLN A 212 -11.85 21.63 20.14
N GLY A 213 -11.67 22.39 19.06
CA GLY A 213 -11.78 23.85 19.08
C GLY A 213 -13.17 24.33 19.49
N ALA A 214 -13.29 25.56 19.98
CA ALA A 214 -14.55 26.04 20.56
C ALA A 214 -15.50 26.70 19.54
N GLU A 215 -14.97 27.32 18.47
CA GLU A 215 -15.72 28.27 17.63
C GLU A 215 -15.63 27.97 16.13
N GLY A 216 -16.72 28.26 15.41
CA GLY A 216 -16.78 28.26 13.94
C GLY A 216 -16.33 26.94 13.28
N ALA A 217 -15.64 27.05 12.14
CA ALA A 217 -15.07 25.93 11.41
C ALA A 217 -14.08 25.09 12.24
N ARG A 218 -13.38 25.74 13.18
CA ARG A 218 -12.39 25.12 14.07
C ARG A 218 -13.03 24.22 15.13
N SER A 219 -14.36 24.22 15.25
CA SER A 219 -15.09 23.33 16.15
C SER A 219 -15.05 21.84 15.76
N ILE A 220 -14.72 21.55 14.50
CA ILE A 220 -14.51 20.20 13.97
C ILE A 220 -13.03 19.77 14.10
N MET A 221 -12.13 20.75 14.26
CA MET A 221 -10.69 20.53 14.31
C MET A 221 -10.15 20.46 15.74
N PRO A 222 -9.13 19.61 15.96
CA PRO A 222 -8.47 19.55 17.25
C PRO A 222 -7.81 20.89 17.59
N ALA A 223 -7.98 21.37 18.82
CA ALA A 223 -7.21 22.48 19.40
C ALA A 223 -5.97 21.98 20.13
N LYS A 224 -6.05 20.76 20.70
CA LYS A 224 -4.92 20.06 21.31
C LYS A 224 -5.07 18.56 21.13
N CYS A 225 -3.98 17.89 20.75
CA CYS A 225 -3.89 16.45 20.65
C CYS A 225 -2.72 15.97 21.51
N THR A 226 -2.93 14.91 22.29
CA THR A 226 -1.87 14.27 23.07
C THR A 226 -1.97 12.76 22.89
N THR A 227 -0.95 12.15 22.31
CA THR A 227 -0.90 10.72 22.04
C THR A 227 0.26 10.08 22.80
N ALA A 228 -0.06 9.11 23.65
CA ALA A 228 0.91 8.20 24.24
C ALA A 228 0.88 6.90 23.43
N ALA A 229 2.01 6.55 22.82
CA ALA A 229 2.14 5.33 22.03
C ALA A 229 3.26 4.43 22.57
N THR A 230 3.12 3.13 22.36
CA THR A 230 4.17 2.15 22.68
C THR A 230 4.32 1.20 21.51
N PHE A 231 5.51 1.21 20.91
CA PHE A 231 5.92 0.28 19.88
C PHE A 231 6.39 -1.02 20.52
N ARG A 232 5.93 -2.16 20.01
CA ARG A 232 6.38 -3.49 20.44
C ARG A 232 6.59 -4.41 19.24
N PHE A 233 7.82 -4.85 19.04
CA PHE A 233 8.14 -5.80 17.97
C PHE A 233 9.33 -6.69 18.31
N MET A 234 9.16 -8.01 18.23
CA MET A 234 10.21 -9.02 18.46
C MET A 234 11.08 -8.76 19.70
N GLY A 235 10.45 -8.38 20.82
CA GLY A 235 11.14 -8.09 22.08
C GLY A 235 11.72 -6.68 22.23
N ASN A 236 11.65 -5.83 21.18
CA ASN A 236 11.89 -4.39 21.27
C ASN A 236 10.67 -3.69 21.87
N ARG A 237 10.92 -2.63 22.63
CA ARG A 237 9.90 -1.77 23.21
C ARG A 237 10.38 -0.32 23.22
N ILE A 238 9.60 0.57 22.61
CA ILE A 238 9.87 2.01 22.54
C ILE A 238 8.60 2.74 22.93
N SER A 239 8.68 3.63 23.91
CA SER A 239 7.59 4.52 24.30
C SER A 239 7.73 5.85 23.59
N ALA A 240 6.61 6.35 23.08
CA ALA A 240 6.55 7.65 22.40
C ALA A 240 5.46 8.51 23.05
N LEU A 241 5.77 9.78 23.25
CA LEU A 241 4.80 10.78 23.65
C LEU A 241 4.77 11.88 22.60
N PHE A 242 3.58 12.14 22.09
CA PHE A 242 3.31 13.12 21.08
C PHE A 242 2.34 14.16 21.63
N GLU A 243 2.68 15.43 21.43
CA GLU A 243 1.87 16.58 21.78
C GLU A 243 1.75 17.50 20.58
N ALA A 244 0.53 17.83 20.16
CA ALA A 244 0.26 18.82 19.14
C ALA A 244 -0.67 19.91 19.66
N SER A 245 -0.35 21.14 19.29
CA SER A 245 -1.11 22.35 19.55
C SER A 245 -1.40 23.04 18.23
N TYR A 246 -2.66 23.33 18.00
CA TYR A 246 -3.18 23.92 16.77
C TYR A 246 -3.57 25.36 17.02
N ASN A 247 -3.75 26.14 15.95
CA ASN A 247 -4.02 27.56 16.00
C ASN A 247 -2.99 28.34 16.84
N CYS A 248 -1.71 28.13 16.54
CA CYS A 248 -0.63 28.88 17.18
C CYS A 248 -0.61 30.34 16.70
N ASN A 249 -0.46 31.29 17.63
CA ASN A 249 -0.62 32.72 17.35
C ASN A 249 0.52 33.37 16.54
N LYS A 250 1.71 32.76 16.51
CA LYS A 250 2.91 33.36 15.90
C LYS A 250 3.05 32.90 14.45
N THR A 251 3.21 33.82 13.51
CA THR A 251 3.39 33.50 12.09
C THR A 251 4.84 33.67 11.67
N LEU A 252 5.37 32.67 10.96
CA LEU A 252 6.66 32.78 10.27
C LEU A 252 6.42 33.17 8.80
N PRO A 253 7.35 33.92 8.17
CA PRO A 253 7.27 34.24 6.74
C PRO A 253 7.17 32.98 5.89
N ASP A 254 6.40 33.03 4.81
CA ASP A 254 6.23 31.90 3.89
C ASP A 254 7.54 31.54 3.15
N SER A 255 8.56 32.40 3.18
CA SER A 255 9.90 32.12 2.65
C SER A 255 10.73 31.16 3.50
N VAL A 256 10.32 30.89 4.74
CA VAL A 256 11.03 29.96 5.64
C VAL A 256 10.56 28.54 5.38
N GLU A 257 11.33 27.80 4.59
CA GLU A 257 11.12 26.37 4.37
C GLU A 257 12.20 25.54 5.10
N LYS A 258 11.76 24.63 5.98
CA LYS A 258 12.61 23.62 6.65
C LYS A 258 13.88 24.19 7.31
N LEU A 259 13.78 25.33 7.98
CA LEU A 259 14.89 25.87 8.75
C LEU A 259 15.15 25.00 9.99
N GLU A 260 16.42 24.69 10.26
CA GLU A 260 16.83 24.00 11.48
C GLU A 260 17.43 25.02 12.45
N SER A 261 16.61 25.49 13.39
CA SER A 261 17.08 26.43 14.43
C SER A 261 16.35 26.18 15.74
N ARG A 262 17.14 25.93 16.79
CA ARG A 262 16.63 25.74 18.15
C ARG A 262 16.28 27.08 18.82
N GLU A 263 17.06 28.13 18.56
CA GLU A 263 16.84 29.47 19.12
C GLU A 263 15.48 30.02 18.68
N LEU A 264 15.16 29.91 17.38
CA LEU A 264 13.86 30.33 16.86
C LEU A 264 12.72 29.46 17.40
N MET A 265 12.96 28.16 17.64
CA MET A 265 11.94 27.27 18.20
C MET A 265 11.60 27.64 19.63
N ASP A 266 12.61 28.04 20.41
CA ASP A 266 12.46 28.49 21.79
C ASP A 266 11.59 29.74 21.90
N GLU A 267 11.63 30.63 20.90
CA GLU A 267 10.79 31.83 20.85
C GLU A 267 9.33 31.52 20.45
N ILE A 268 9.10 30.63 19.49
CA ILE A 268 7.77 30.44 18.90
C ILE A 268 6.90 29.39 19.60
N ARG A 269 7.49 28.50 20.41
CA ARG A 269 6.75 27.38 21.01
C ARG A 269 5.60 27.85 21.92
N PRO A 270 4.40 27.26 21.81
CA PRO A 270 3.26 27.61 22.65
C PRO A 270 3.35 27.03 24.07
N ILE A 271 4.08 25.92 24.26
CA ILE A 271 4.20 25.20 25.52
C ILE A 271 5.69 25.13 25.90
N PRO A 272 6.09 25.52 27.12
CA PRO A 272 7.49 25.46 27.53
C PRO A 272 7.99 24.01 27.62
N LEU A 273 9.29 23.82 27.39
CA LEU A 273 9.93 22.52 27.58
C LEU A 273 9.88 22.08 29.03
N THR A 274 9.53 20.80 29.24
CA THR A 274 9.58 20.19 30.57
C THR A 274 11.04 19.98 31.01
N GLU A 275 11.28 19.79 32.31
CA GLU A 275 12.64 19.51 32.81
C GLU A 275 13.28 18.29 32.14
N THR A 276 12.50 17.26 31.85
CA THR A 276 12.96 16.08 31.13
C THR A 276 13.38 16.42 29.71
N ASP A 277 12.62 17.28 29.01
CA ASP A 277 12.91 17.65 27.63
C ASP A 277 14.23 18.47 27.56
N LYS A 278 14.46 19.36 28.53
CA LYS A 278 15.71 20.13 28.64
C LYS A 278 16.93 19.23 28.83
N ARG A 279 16.84 18.23 29.72
CA ARG A 279 17.94 17.27 29.96
C ARG A 279 18.33 16.47 28.71
N ILE A 280 17.35 16.09 27.88
CA ILE A 280 17.61 15.36 26.62
C ILE A 280 18.43 16.23 25.67
N TYR A 281 18.04 17.50 25.53
CA TYR A 281 18.78 18.45 24.71
C TYR A 281 20.20 18.74 25.25
N GLU A 282 20.35 18.94 26.56
CA GLU A 282 21.65 19.17 27.18
C GLU A 282 22.61 17.99 26.98
N ALA A 283 22.12 16.76 27.14
CA ALA A 283 22.90 15.54 26.89
C ALA A 283 23.35 15.44 25.42
N TYR A 284 22.46 15.79 24.50
CA TYR A 284 22.78 15.84 23.07
C TYR A 284 23.87 16.89 22.76
N ASP A 285 23.75 18.10 23.31
CA ASP A 285 24.72 19.19 23.08
C ASP A 285 26.10 18.84 23.63
N GLN A 286 26.18 18.24 24.84
CA GLN A 286 27.44 17.78 25.43
C GLN A 286 28.12 16.72 24.56
N LYS A 287 27.35 15.76 24.07
CA LYS A 287 27.87 14.69 23.22
C LYS A 287 28.32 15.20 21.85
N SER A 288 27.52 16.07 21.23
CA SER A 288 27.88 16.71 19.96
C SER A 288 29.23 17.44 20.06
N ARG A 289 29.47 18.16 21.17
CA ARG A 289 30.77 18.78 21.46
C ARG A 289 31.90 17.75 21.62
N GLN A 290 31.68 16.65 22.33
CA GLN A 290 32.68 15.57 22.49
C GLN A 290 33.00 14.86 21.16
N ASP A 291 31.98 14.64 20.32
CA ASP A 291 32.14 14.03 19.00
C ASP A 291 32.91 14.96 18.04
N SER A 292 32.68 16.29 18.10
CA SER A 292 33.50 17.25 17.36
C SER A 292 34.97 17.23 17.79
N LEU A 293 35.23 17.17 19.10
CA LEU A 293 36.60 17.15 19.64
C LEU A 293 37.36 15.85 19.32
N SER A 294 36.67 14.70 19.28
CA SER A 294 37.27 13.39 18.99
C SER A 294 37.47 13.12 17.49
N GLN A 295 36.70 13.79 16.62
CA GLN A 295 36.85 13.70 15.16
C GLN A 295 38.15 14.31 14.63
N ASP A 296 38.74 15.27 15.36
CA ASP A 296 40.00 15.92 14.99
C ASP A 296 41.24 15.04 15.24
N THR A 297 41.13 13.94 16.00
CA THR A 297 42.29 13.14 16.43
C THR A 297 42.53 11.85 15.62
N GLN A 298 41.70 11.49 14.63
CA GLN A 298 41.80 10.21 13.89
C GLN A 298 42.39 10.29 12.46
N PRO A 299 43.18 9.28 12.02
CA PRO A 299 43.80 9.27 10.69
C PRO A 299 42.78 9.12 9.53
N LYS A 300 42.88 10.01 8.53
CA LYS A 300 41.95 10.19 7.38
C LYS A 300 41.57 8.91 6.62
N LYS A 301 42.44 7.90 6.53
CA LYS A 301 42.23 6.70 5.70
C LYS A 301 41.33 5.65 6.37
N GLN A 302 41.49 5.42 7.68
CA GLN A 302 40.54 4.61 8.47
C GLN A 302 39.18 5.30 8.62
N ARG A 303 39.17 6.65 8.65
CA ARG A 303 37.97 7.49 8.66
C ARG A 303 37.07 7.25 7.44
N LEU A 304 37.65 7.12 6.23
CA LEU A 304 36.89 6.89 4.99
C LEU A 304 36.26 5.49 4.95
N TRP A 305 37.02 4.43 5.24
CA TRP A 305 36.50 3.06 5.15
C TRP A 305 35.48 2.72 6.25
N LYS A 306 35.69 3.16 7.50
CA LYS A 306 34.65 3.01 8.55
C LYS A 306 33.41 3.84 8.26
N LYS A 307 33.55 5.06 7.73
CA LYS A 307 32.42 5.94 7.37
C LYS A 307 31.64 5.39 6.17
N ILE A 308 32.29 4.84 5.16
CA ILE A 308 31.62 4.26 3.99
C ILE A 308 30.97 2.91 4.36
N PHE A 309 31.65 2.02 5.06
CA PHE A 309 31.12 0.69 5.35
C PHE A 309 30.04 0.70 6.46
N TRP A 310 30.25 1.41 7.57
CA TRP A 310 29.30 1.42 8.70
C TRP A 310 28.25 2.52 8.62
N ASP A 311 28.59 3.69 8.06
CA ASP A 311 27.67 4.84 7.94
C ASP A 311 27.04 4.95 6.53
N THR A 312 27.53 4.28 5.48
CA THR A 312 26.87 4.28 4.15
C THR A 312 26.24 2.93 3.81
N ILE A 313 26.95 1.81 3.93
CA ILE A 313 26.34 0.49 3.67
C ILE A 313 25.41 0.08 4.81
N GLY A 314 25.84 0.20 6.07
CA GLY A 314 24.99 -0.10 7.24
C GLY A 314 23.70 0.73 7.32
N GLU A 315 23.73 2.00 6.91
CA GLU A 315 22.55 2.88 6.86
C GLU A 315 21.60 2.52 5.70
N ASN A 316 22.12 1.98 4.61
CA ASN A 316 21.39 1.74 3.35
C ASN A 316 20.96 0.28 3.14
N LEU A 317 21.26 -0.62 4.09
CA LEU A 317 20.78 -2.00 4.03
C LEU A 317 19.25 -2.07 4.10
N VAL A 318 18.64 -1.18 4.88
CA VAL A 318 17.23 -1.26 5.28
C VAL A 318 16.46 0.01 4.91
N THR A 319 17.15 1.14 4.72
CA THR A 319 16.53 2.37 4.21
C THR A 319 16.80 2.53 2.71
N PRO A 320 15.83 3.03 1.93
CA PRO A 320 16.05 3.30 0.52
C PRO A 320 17.10 4.41 0.37
N ILE A 321 18.10 4.18 -0.50
CA ILE A 321 19.10 5.19 -0.82
C ILE A 321 18.39 6.25 -1.65
N LYS A 322 18.45 7.51 -1.23
CA LYS A 322 17.96 8.64 -2.04
C LYS A 322 19.08 9.65 -2.20
N ALA A 323 19.29 10.12 -3.42
CA ALA A 323 20.15 11.23 -3.74
C ALA A 323 19.36 12.19 -4.62
N GLU A 324 19.11 13.39 -4.13
CA GLU A 324 18.36 14.43 -4.82
C GLU A 324 19.32 15.60 -5.09
N SER A 325 19.33 16.07 -6.32
CA SER A 325 20.00 17.27 -6.83
C SER A 325 18.95 18.11 -7.55
N GLU A 326 19.21 19.39 -7.83
CA GLU A 326 18.27 20.26 -8.55
C GLU A 326 17.81 19.65 -9.89
N GLU A 327 18.69 18.91 -10.56
CA GLU A 327 18.43 18.32 -11.87
C GLU A 327 18.16 16.80 -11.83
N ALA A 328 18.56 16.10 -10.77
CA ALA A 328 18.59 14.63 -10.78
C ALA A 328 18.14 14.03 -9.46
N ASN A 329 17.19 13.10 -9.54
CA ASN A 329 16.64 12.36 -8.40
C ASN A 329 16.92 10.87 -8.60
N PHE A 330 17.77 10.33 -7.74
CA PHE A 330 18.08 8.92 -7.68
C PHE A 330 17.48 8.30 -6.43
N SER A 331 16.85 7.14 -6.57
CA SER A 331 16.44 6.32 -5.46
C SER A 331 16.63 4.83 -5.72
N MET A 332 17.08 4.10 -4.71
CA MET A 332 17.29 2.66 -4.75
C MET A 332 16.50 2.00 -3.63
N SER A 333 15.85 0.89 -3.93
CA SER A 333 15.28 0.00 -2.92
C SER A 333 16.33 -0.44 -1.90
N PRO A 334 15.96 -0.66 -0.62
CA PRO A 334 16.89 -1.20 0.36
C PRO A 334 17.47 -2.55 -0.09
N ILE A 335 18.73 -2.81 0.27
CA ILE A 335 19.47 -4.01 -0.14
C ILE A 335 18.91 -5.28 0.51
N ILE A 336 18.42 -5.18 1.75
CA ILE A 336 17.77 -6.26 2.50
C ILE A 336 16.41 -5.74 2.94
N ASN A 337 15.40 -5.93 2.10
CA ASN A 337 14.01 -5.68 2.46
C ASN A 337 13.21 -6.98 2.42
N PRO A 338 12.69 -7.45 3.57
CA PRO A 338 11.82 -8.62 3.63
C PRO A 338 10.58 -8.51 2.72
N MET A 339 10.08 -7.30 2.45
CA MET A 339 8.95 -7.04 1.54
C MET A 339 9.20 -7.51 0.11
N TYR A 340 10.46 -7.62 -0.31
CA TYR A 340 10.77 -8.08 -1.66
C TYR A 340 10.96 -9.59 -1.76
N LEU A 341 10.72 -10.30 -0.65
CA LEU A 341 10.65 -11.75 -0.62
C LEU A 341 9.18 -12.19 -0.82
N SER A 342 8.92 -13.01 -1.83
CA SER A 342 7.61 -13.63 -2.01
C SER A 342 7.75 -15.14 -2.18
N TYR A 343 6.73 -15.88 -1.77
CA TYR A 343 6.67 -17.34 -1.93
C TYR A 343 5.39 -17.74 -2.65
N SER A 344 5.55 -18.50 -3.72
CA SER A 344 4.46 -19.19 -4.40
C SER A 344 4.72 -20.69 -4.45
N HIS A 345 3.65 -21.49 -4.42
CA HIS A 345 3.78 -22.95 -4.53
C HIS A 345 4.43 -23.36 -5.88
N THR A 346 4.12 -22.63 -6.94
CA THR A 346 4.61 -22.91 -8.29
C THR A 346 6.07 -22.52 -8.50
N ARG A 347 6.50 -21.34 -8.03
CA ARG A 347 7.83 -20.76 -8.33
C ARG A 347 8.78 -20.74 -7.14
N GLY A 348 8.32 -21.10 -5.95
CA GLY A 348 9.12 -21.08 -4.72
C GLY A 348 9.43 -19.66 -4.26
N VAL A 349 10.57 -19.50 -3.60
CA VAL A 349 11.01 -18.20 -3.07
C VAL A 349 11.55 -17.32 -4.20
N ARG A 350 11.15 -16.04 -4.19
CA ARG A 350 11.60 -15.00 -5.12
C ARG A 350 12.12 -13.80 -4.35
N TYR A 351 13.16 -13.15 -4.89
CA TYR A 351 13.69 -11.89 -4.38
C TYR A 351 13.67 -10.82 -5.46
N LYS A 352 13.28 -9.58 -5.12
CA LYS A 352 13.15 -8.47 -6.06
C LYS A 352 13.91 -7.21 -5.59
N MET A 353 14.45 -6.43 -6.51
CA MET A 353 15.07 -5.14 -6.24
C MET A 353 14.62 -4.13 -7.29
N ARG A 354 14.26 -2.91 -6.87
CA ARG A 354 13.87 -1.82 -7.78
C ARG A 354 14.84 -0.66 -7.65
N PHE A 355 15.13 -0.03 -8.77
CA PHE A 355 15.91 1.18 -8.88
C PHE A 355 15.03 2.21 -9.59
N ARG A 356 15.14 3.47 -9.19
CA ARG A 356 14.45 4.59 -9.84
C ARG A 356 15.42 5.73 -9.96
N SER A 357 15.63 6.21 -11.18
CA SER A 357 16.46 7.36 -11.46
C SER A 357 15.68 8.29 -12.35
N GLN A 358 15.67 9.57 -12.05
CA GLN A 358 15.03 10.59 -12.84
C GLN A 358 16.00 11.74 -13.06
N TYR A 359 16.10 12.21 -14.30
CA TYR A 359 16.88 13.36 -14.69
C TYR A 359 15.96 14.38 -15.37
N ASN A 360 15.84 15.56 -14.79
CA ASN A 360 14.99 16.64 -15.25
C ASN A 360 15.79 17.58 -16.15
N PHE A 361 15.45 17.62 -17.44
CA PHE A 361 16.04 18.62 -18.36
C PHE A 361 15.33 19.97 -18.23
N SER A 362 14.04 19.97 -17.91
CA SER A 362 13.24 21.16 -17.60
C SER A 362 12.00 20.77 -16.80
N ALA A 363 11.24 21.75 -16.31
CA ALA A 363 10.00 21.51 -15.56
C ALA A 363 8.96 20.62 -16.28
N HIS A 364 9.05 20.52 -17.61
CA HIS A 364 8.11 19.74 -18.44
C HIS A 364 8.79 18.61 -19.23
N ARG A 365 10.10 18.38 -19.06
CA ARG A 365 10.83 17.34 -19.79
C ARG A 365 11.79 16.62 -18.86
N TYR A 366 11.60 15.33 -18.69
CA TYR A 366 12.42 14.52 -17.81
C TYR A 366 12.55 13.09 -18.33
N LEU A 367 13.70 12.51 -18.03
CA LEU A 367 14.05 11.12 -18.33
C LEU A 367 13.94 10.31 -17.06
N SER A 368 13.23 9.20 -17.09
CA SER A 368 13.09 8.26 -15.99
C SER A 368 13.69 6.91 -16.39
N LEU A 369 14.50 6.32 -15.54
CA LEU A 369 15.10 5.01 -15.70
C LEU A 369 14.75 4.20 -14.45
N ASN A 370 13.88 3.20 -14.58
CA ASN A 370 13.34 2.44 -13.45
C ASN A 370 13.69 0.93 -13.48
N PRO A 371 14.99 0.55 -13.50
CA PRO A 371 15.35 -0.83 -13.67
C PRO A 371 14.94 -1.66 -12.47
N THR A 372 14.46 -2.85 -12.76
CA THR A 372 13.98 -3.79 -11.77
C THR A 372 14.67 -5.12 -12.00
N PHE A 373 15.17 -5.72 -10.93
CA PHE A 373 15.88 -6.99 -10.95
C PHE A 373 15.16 -7.99 -10.05
N GLY A 374 15.17 -9.26 -10.41
CA GLY A 374 14.56 -10.32 -9.64
C GLY A 374 15.33 -11.64 -9.77
N TYR A 375 15.24 -12.48 -8.75
CA TYR A 375 15.83 -13.81 -8.75
C TYR A 375 14.83 -14.83 -8.19
N THR A 376 14.62 -15.92 -8.93
CA THR A 376 13.80 -17.04 -8.48
C THR A 376 14.69 -18.19 -8.08
N PHE A 377 14.65 -18.59 -6.80
CA PHE A 377 15.56 -19.59 -6.24
C PHE A 377 15.27 -21.01 -6.73
N LYS A 378 14.00 -21.34 -7.02
CA LYS A 378 13.62 -22.67 -7.54
C LYS A 378 14.19 -22.92 -8.94
N ASP A 379 14.00 -21.95 -9.85
CA ASP A 379 14.40 -22.05 -11.26
C ASP A 379 15.82 -21.54 -11.54
N HIS A 380 16.51 -21.03 -10.51
CA HIS A 380 17.84 -20.40 -10.60
C HIS A 380 17.93 -19.33 -11.71
N GLN A 381 16.87 -18.53 -11.86
CA GLN A 381 16.74 -17.57 -12.95
C GLN A 381 16.77 -16.14 -12.44
N PHE A 382 17.62 -15.35 -13.10
CA PHE A 382 17.68 -13.89 -12.96
C PHE A 382 16.77 -13.22 -13.99
N TYR A 383 15.92 -12.32 -13.51
CA TYR A 383 15.02 -11.50 -14.30
C TYR A 383 15.41 -10.03 -14.17
N PHE A 384 15.27 -9.27 -15.24
CA PHE A 384 15.46 -7.84 -15.25
C PHE A 384 14.55 -7.16 -16.28
N THR A 385 14.13 -5.96 -15.95
CA THR A 385 13.44 -5.05 -16.88
C THR A 385 13.96 -3.65 -16.62
N ALA A 386 14.38 -2.96 -17.68
CA ALA A 386 14.98 -1.64 -17.64
C ALA A 386 14.16 -0.70 -18.54
N PRO A 387 13.05 -0.15 -18.03
CA PRO A 387 12.29 0.88 -18.74
C PRO A 387 13.04 2.22 -18.66
N LEU A 388 13.30 2.81 -19.82
CA LEU A 388 13.85 4.14 -20.03
C LEU A 388 12.77 5.01 -20.68
N ARG A 389 12.17 5.91 -19.90
CA ARG A 389 11.05 6.75 -20.32
C ARG A 389 11.47 8.21 -20.44
N MET A 390 11.38 8.77 -21.63
CA MET A 390 11.50 10.21 -21.88
C MET A 390 10.11 10.83 -21.91
N THR A 391 9.73 11.55 -20.86
CA THR A 391 8.50 12.33 -20.83
C THR A 391 8.77 13.70 -21.43
N TYR A 392 8.10 14.02 -22.55
CA TYR A 392 8.26 15.30 -23.25
C TYR A 392 7.08 16.25 -23.05
N ASN A 393 5.89 15.74 -22.68
CA ASN A 393 4.71 16.56 -22.39
C ASN A 393 3.84 15.93 -21.28
N PRO A 394 4.09 16.24 -20.01
CA PRO A 394 3.35 15.69 -18.87
C PRO A 394 1.85 15.99 -18.91
N LYS A 395 1.45 17.17 -19.40
CA LYS A 395 0.03 17.58 -19.46
C LYS A 395 -0.81 16.75 -20.43
N ARG A 396 -0.18 16.21 -21.47
CA ARG A 396 -0.81 15.34 -22.47
C ARG A 396 -0.31 13.91 -22.35
N ASN A 397 0.19 13.50 -21.17
CA ASN A 397 0.73 12.16 -20.94
C ASN A 397 1.69 11.70 -22.06
N GLY A 398 2.46 12.65 -22.61
CA GLY A 398 3.28 12.48 -23.80
C GLY A 398 4.65 11.96 -23.42
N TYR A 399 4.92 10.69 -23.71
CA TYR A 399 6.21 10.06 -23.43
C TYR A 399 6.60 9.05 -24.49
N THR A 400 7.91 8.85 -24.63
CA THR A 400 8.49 7.73 -25.37
C THR A 400 9.21 6.83 -24.37
N GLU A 401 8.92 5.55 -24.38
CA GLU A 401 9.47 4.56 -23.48
C GLU A 401 10.19 3.46 -24.26
N ILE A 402 11.39 3.12 -23.82
CA ILE A 402 12.17 2.00 -24.30
C ILE A 402 12.27 1.01 -23.16
N VAL A 403 11.72 -0.18 -23.34
CA VAL A 403 11.76 -1.26 -22.34
C VAL A 403 12.66 -2.36 -22.86
N PHE A 404 13.77 -2.59 -22.15
CA PHE A 404 14.63 -3.76 -22.38
C PHE A 404 14.51 -4.72 -21.21
N GLY A 405 14.18 -5.98 -21.46
CA GLY A 405 14.01 -6.94 -20.39
C GLY A 405 14.08 -8.38 -20.84
N ASN A 406 14.17 -9.27 -19.86
CA ASN A 406 13.96 -10.70 -20.07
C ASN A 406 12.65 -11.15 -19.40
N GLY A 407 11.84 -11.87 -20.16
CA GLY A 407 10.54 -12.34 -19.73
C GLY A 407 10.61 -13.59 -18.84
N ASN A 408 9.43 -14.01 -18.39
CA ASN A 408 9.22 -15.33 -17.82
C ASN A 408 9.58 -16.44 -18.82
N ARG A 409 9.86 -17.67 -18.33
CA ARG A 409 10.00 -18.81 -19.24
C ARG A 409 8.67 -19.00 -19.96
N ILE A 410 8.67 -18.88 -21.27
CA ILE A 410 7.48 -19.13 -22.09
C ILE A 410 7.45 -20.63 -22.37
N THR A 411 6.30 -21.26 -22.11
CA THR A 411 6.05 -22.65 -22.44
C THR A 411 5.21 -22.75 -23.70
N THR A 412 5.68 -23.48 -24.69
CA THR A 412 5.00 -23.66 -25.97
C THR A 412 4.95 -25.14 -26.34
N SER A 413 3.74 -25.70 -26.45
CA SER A 413 3.54 -27.06 -26.93
C SER A 413 3.47 -27.16 -28.46
N THR A 414 3.20 -26.07 -29.18
CA THR A 414 3.15 -26.07 -30.66
C THR A 414 4.46 -26.59 -31.27
N VAL A 415 5.61 -26.24 -30.68
CA VAL A 415 6.92 -26.75 -31.11
C VAL A 415 7.03 -28.25 -30.84
N MET A 416 6.48 -28.74 -29.72
CA MET A 416 6.47 -30.17 -29.40
C MET A 416 5.56 -30.94 -30.34
N ASP A 417 4.40 -30.38 -30.72
CA ASP A 417 3.48 -31.02 -31.66
C ASP A 417 4.10 -31.20 -33.04
N VAL A 418 4.89 -30.22 -33.50
CA VAL A 418 5.68 -30.33 -34.74
C VAL A 418 6.73 -31.44 -34.64
N ILE A 419 7.43 -31.55 -33.51
CA ILE A 419 8.43 -32.61 -33.28
C ILE A 419 7.75 -33.99 -33.23
N ASN A 420 6.61 -34.11 -32.53
CA ASN A 420 5.82 -35.34 -32.41
C ASN A 420 5.29 -35.81 -33.77
N ALA A 421 4.81 -34.87 -34.59
CA ALA A 421 4.34 -35.17 -35.94
C ALA A 421 5.47 -35.67 -36.85
N ALA A 422 6.69 -35.16 -36.67
CA ALA A 422 7.87 -35.58 -37.43
C ALA A 422 8.49 -36.90 -36.92
N HIS A 423 8.32 -37.23 -35.64
CA HIS A 423 8.97 -38.37 -34.98
C HIS A 423 7.96 -39.14 -34.12
N GLN A 424 7.04 -39.86 -34.78
CA GLN A 424 5.83 -40.46 -34.19
C GLN A 424 5.99 -41.54 -33.10
N ASP A 425 7.19 -41.93 -32.65
CA ASP A 425 7.31 -43.19 -31.87
C ASP A 425 8.42 -43.31 -30.80
N THR A 426 9.10 -42.24 -30.35
CA THR A 426 10.31 -42.45 -29.50
C THR A 426 10.41 -41.72 -28.17
N ILE A 427 9.58 -40.73 -27.82
CA ILE A 427 9.94 -39.83 -26.71
C ILE A 427 8.77 -39.49 -25.79
N ASN A 428 8.99 -39.69 -24.48
CA ASN A 428 8.18 -39.09 -23.43
C ASN A 428 8.73 -37.69 -23.09
N PHE A 429 8.16 -36.65 -23.71
CA PHE A 429 8.60 -35.26 -23.57
C PHE A 429 8.24 -34.61 -22.22
N GLU A 430 7.54 -35.31 -21.33
CA GLU A 430 7.05 -34.74 -20.07
C GLU A 430 8.18 -34.24 -19.14
N ASN A 431 9.43 -34.69 -19.34
CA ASN A 431 10.58 -34.36 -18.49
C ASN A 431 11.76 -33.67 -19.20
N THR A 432 11.65 -33.29 -20.48
CA THR A 432 12.82 -32.83 -21.26
C THR A 432 13.04 -31.31 -21.33
N ASP A 433 12.21 -30.50 -20.64
CA ASP A 433 12.27 -29.02 -20.62
C ASP A 433 12.33 -28.37 -22.02
N MET A 434 11.97 -29.11 -23.06
CA MET A 434 12.07 -28.70 -24.46
C MET A 434 10.98 -27.70 -24.86
N ASP A 435 9.86 -27.69 -24.13
CA ASP A 435 8.76 -26.75 -24.30
C ASP A 435 9.07 -25.36 -23.74
N LYS A 436 10.19 -25.20 -23.01
CA LYS A 436 10.56 -23.96 -22.32
C LYS A 436 11.53 -23.10 -23.13
N PHE A 437 11.20 -21.82 -23.24
CA PHE A 437 11.99 -20.79 -23.93
C PHE A 437 12.27 -19.60 -23.01
N LYS A 438 13.47 -19.03 -23.13
CA LYS A 438 13.82 -17.75 -22.51
C LYS A 438 13.51 -16.63 -23.50
N ASP A 439 12.62 -15.74 -23.11
CA ASP A 439 12.26 -14.57 -23.91
C ASP A 439 13.07 -13.34 -23.50
N GLN A 440 13.68 -12.68 -24.48
CA GLN A 440 14.28 -11.36 -24.33
C GLN A 440 13.53 -10.40 -25.24
N HIS A 441 13.10 -9.26 -24.71
CA HIS A 441 12.32 -8.30 -25.47
C HIS A 441 12.91 -6.89 -25.40
N LEU A 442 12.73 -6.19 -26.51
CA LEU A 442 12.94 -4.77 -26.64
C LEU A 442 11.64 -4.15 -27.15
N SER A 443 11.00 -3.32 -26.35
CA SER A 443 9.80 -2.56 -26.72
C SER A 443 10.17 -1.09 -26.83
N ILE A 444 9.69 -0.43 -27.88
CA ILE A 444 9.77 1.03 -28.05
C ILE A 444 8.35 1.50 -28.26
N THR A 445 7.81 2.25 -27.31
CA THR A 445 6.45 2.77 -27.35
C THR A 445 6.45 4.28 -27.21
N ASN A 446 5.51 4.93 -27.88
CA ASN A 446 5.18 6.32 -27.74
C ASN A 446 3.71 6.43 -27.35
N ASN A 447 3.44 7.13 -26.25
CA ASN A 447 2.08 7.40 -25.80
C ASN A 447 1.80 8.90 -25.91
N ILE A 448 0.61 9.25 -26.38
CA ILE A 448 0.10 10.61 -26.36
C ILE A 448 -1.39 10.64 -26.04
N MET A 449 -1.76 11.49 -25.10
CA MET A 449 -3.15 11.81 -24.81
C MET A 449 -3.65 12.84 -25.81
N ILE A 450 -4.58 12.44 -26.67
CA ILE A 450 -5.18 13.34 -27.66
C ILE A 450 -6.30 14.15 -27.00
N PHE A 451 -7.13 13.48 -26.20
CA PHE A 451 -8.20 14.05 -25.41
C PHE A 451 -8.09 13.55 -23.98
N ASP A 452 -8.68 14.25 -23.01
CA ASP A 452 -8.61 13.90 -21.59
C ASP A 452 -9.22 12.51 -21.26
N TRP A 453 -9.89 11.87 -22.23
CA TRP A 453 -10.50 10.56 -22.15
C TRP A 453 -9.90 9.54 -23.16
N LEU A 454 -8.90 9.92 -23.96
CA LEU A 454 -8.30 9.06 -24.99
C LEU A 454 -6.78 9.21 -25.05
N ASP A 455 -6.08 8.11 -24.73
CA ASP A 455 -4.66 7.93 -25.01
C ASP A 455 -4.47 7.00 -26.21
N ILE A 456 -3.50 7.35 -27.06
CA ILE A 456 -3.04 6.49 -28.15
C ILE A 456 -1.60 6.11 -27.87
N GLU A 457 -1.35 4.80 -27.89
CA GLU A 457 -0.04 4.19 -27.78
C GLU A 457 0.35 3.61 -29.15
N THR A 458 1.56 3.90 -29.60
CA THR A 458 2.10 3.35 -30.85
C THR A 458 3.52 2.88 -30.60
N GLY A 459 3.88 1.73 -31.13
CA GLY A 459 5.19 1.20 -30.83
C GLY A 459 5.57 0.00 -31.66
N VAL A 460 6.71 -0.56 -31.30
CA VAL A 460 7.25 -1.78 -31.87
C VAL A 460 7.82 -2.62 -30.75
N ILE A 461 7.55 -3.92 -30.80
CA ILE A 461 8.10 -4.91 -29.88
C ILE A 461 8.92 -5.90 -30.68
N TYR A 462 10.14 -6.14 -30.24
CA TYR A 462 11.02 -7.16 -30.77
C TYR A 462 11.28 -8.20 -29.69
N HIS A 463 10.96 -9.46 -29.99
CA HIS A 463 11.23 -10.61 -29.13
C HIS A 463 12.32 -11.50 -29.72
N CYS A 464 13.18 -12.01 -28.85
CA CYS A 464 14.14 -13.07 -29.14
C CYS A 464 13.92 -14.20 -28.13
N ARG A 465 13.35 -15.31 -28.61
CA ARG A 465 13.00 -16.48 -27.82
C ARG A 465 14.03 -17.58 -28.06
N SER A 466 14.80 -17.91 -27.03
CA SER A 466 15.85 -18.93 -27.10
C SER A 466 15.45 -20.19 -26.34
N ALA A 467 15.65 -21.37 -26.93
CA ALA A 467 15.34 -22.64 -26.29
C ALA A 467 16.21 -22.86 -25.04
N VAL A 468 15.61 -23.36 -23.95
CA VAL A 468 16.35 -23.73 -22.74
C VAL A 468 17.28 -24.90 -23.03
N ASN A 469 16.80 -25.92 -23.73
CA ASN A 469 17.58 -27.09 -24.12
C ASN A 469 17.99 -27.03 -25.60
N LYS A 470 19.12 -26.36 -25.88
CA LYS A 470 19.62 -26.16 -27.26
C LYS A 470 20.14 -27.43 -27.91
N GLU A 471 20.63 -28.40 -27.13
CA GLU A 471 21.21 -29.64 -27.64
C GLU A 471 20.14 -30.54 -28.25
N LEU A 472 19.04 -30.77 -27.51
CA LEU A 472 17.92 -31.57 -28.01
C LEU A 472 17.25 -30.92 -29.23
N MET A 473 17.08 -29.59 -29.25
CA MET A 473 16.54 -28.90 -30.43
C MET A 473 17.38 -29.15 -31.69
N LYS A 474 18.72 -29.15 -31.55
CA LYS A 474 19.62 -29.47 -32.67
C LYS A 474 19.52 -30.92 -33.11
N CYS A 475 19.38 -31.87 -32.18
CA CYS A 475 19.19 -33.29 -32.51
C CYS A 475 17.94 -33.52 -33.38
N TYR A 476 16.87 -32.75 -33.15
CA TYR A 476 15.62 -32.82 -33.91
C TYR A 476 15.55 -31.81 -35.06
N HIS A 477 16.68 -31.21 -35.47
CA HIS A 477 16.75 -30.26 -36.59
C HIS A 477 15.83 -29.03 -36.43
N MET A 478 15.52 -28.64 -35.19
CA MET A 478 14.70 -27.48 -34.86
C MET A 478 15.56 -26.24 -34.61
N PRO A 479 15.10 -25.03 -35.00
CA PRO A 479 15.82 -23.80 -34.72
C PRO A 479 15.87 -23.54 -33.21
N THR A 480 17.03 -23.11 -32.74
CA THR A 480 17.27 -22.85 -31.30
C THR A 480 16.81 -21.48 -30.85
N GLU A 481 16.59 -20.57 -31.79
CA GLU A 481 16.21 -19.17 -31.56
C GLU A 481 15.12 -18.78 -32.54
N TYR A 482 14.11 -18.11 -32.01
CA TYR A 482 12.97 -17.58 -32.76
C TYR A 482 12.85 -16.08 -32.50
N ARG A 483 12.49 -15.30 -33.52
CA ARG A 483 12.48 -13.84 -33.46
C ARG A 483 11.18 -13.29 -34.00
N SER A 484 10.57 -12.35 -33.27
CA SER A 484 9.37 -11.66 -33.76
C SER A 484 9.52 -10.16 -33.66
N PHE A 485 9.34 -9.46 -34.78
CA PHE A 485 9.19 -8.01 -34.83
C PHE A 485 7.72 -7.67 -35.04
N ALA A 486 7.12 -6.95 -34.10
CA ALA A 486 5.70 -6.65 -34.08
C ALA A 486 5.43 -5.16 -33.80
N PRO A 487 5.08 -4.35 -34.81
CA PRO A 487 4.41 -3.08 -34.56
C PRO A 487 3.10 -3.28 -33.78
N ASN A 488 2.85 -2.37 -32.85
CA ASN A 488 1.64 -2.34 -32.04
C ASN A 488 0.98 -0.94 -32.04
N ILE A 489 -0.33 -0.96 -31.86
CA ILE A 489 -1.16 0.23 -31.66
C ILE A 489 -2.12 -0.10 -30.52
N GLY A 490 -2.06 0.69 -29.45
CA GLY A 490 -2.95 0.60 -28.30
C GLY A 490 -3.83 1.85 -28.21
N LEU A 491 -5.08 1.65 -27.82
CA LEU A 491 -6.03 2.72 -27.51
C LEU A 491 -6.48 2.54 -26.08
N LYS A 492 -6.34 3.58 -25.24
CA LYS A 492 -6.88 3.59 -23.89
C LYS A 492 -7.98 4.64 -23.81
N PHE A 493 -9.17 4.21 -23.43
CA PHE A 493 -10.39 5.00 -23.42
C PHE A 493 -10.96 5.07 -22.00
N SER A 494 -11.03 6.28 -21.45
CA SER A 494 -11.48 6.58 -20.09
C SER A 494 -12.60 7.62 -20.11
N PRO A 495 -13.83 7.23 -20.49
CA PRO A 495 -14.92 8.17 -20.78
C PRO A 495 -15.38 8.96 -19.54
N TRP A 496 -15.21 8.40 -18.35
CA TRP A 496 -15.53 9.05 -17.07
C TRP A 496 -14.27 9.47 -16.29
N GLN A 497 -13.13 9.57 -16.97
CA GLN A 497 -11.83 9.88 -16.35
C GLN A 497 -11.58 8.93 -15.16
N ASN A 498 -11.31 9.48 -13.97
CA ASN A 498 -10.95 8.72 -12.77
C ASN A 498 -12.13 8.02 -12.05
N HIS A 499 -13.38 8.21 -12.51
CA HIS A 499 -14.58 7.72 -11.77
C HIS A 499 -15.18 6.43 -12.34
N GLY A 500 -14.81 6.04 -13.56
CA GLY A 500 -15.40 4.91 -14.28
C GLY A 500 -14.37 3.86 -14.69
N PRO A 501 -14.80 2.85 -15.46
CA PRO A 501 -13.89 1.87 -16.03
C PRO A 501 -12.95 2.51 -17.07
N VAL A 502 -11.72 2.02 -17.10
CA VAL A 502 -10.74 2.25 -18.17
C VAL A 502 -10.82 1.09 -19.13
N LEU A 503 -11.03 1.37 -20.41
CA LEU A 503 -11.07 0.39 -21.48
C LEU A 503 -9.78 0.49 -22.29
N SER A 504 -9.19 -0.63 -22.69
CA SER A 504 -8.08 -0.66 -23.65
C SER A 504 -8.38 -1.61 -24.82
N ALA A 505 -7.84 -1.26 -25.97
CA ALA A 505 -7.84 -2.08 -27.17
C ALA A 505 -6.44 -2.03 -27.79
N ASP A 506 -5.78 -3.18 -27.85
CA ASP A 506 -4.41 -3.32 -28.30
C ASP A 506 -4.38 -4.23 -29.53
N TYR A 507 -3.77 -3.73 -30.59
CA TYR A 507 -3.55 -4.44 -31.84
C TYR A 507 -2.06 -4.60 -32.08
N GLU A 508 -1.63 -5.81 -32.43
CA GLU A 508 -0.24 -6.14 -32.67
C GLU A 508 -0.11 -7.05 -33.89
N ARG A 509 0.87 -6.77 -34.75
CA ARG A 509 1.10 -7.55 -35.97
C ARG A 509 2.57 -7.94 -36.12
N GLY A 510 2.86 -9.23 -36.06
CA GLY A 510 4.18 -9.80 -36.36
C GLY A 510 4.48 -9.78 -37.86
N ILE A 511 5.65 -9.24 -38.24
CA ILE A 511 6.11 -9.13 -39.63
C ILE A 511 7.40 -9.94 -39.82
N LYS A 512 7.45 -10.76 -40.88
CA LYS A 512 8.65 -11.54 -41.27
C LYS A 512 9.71 -10.69 -41.97
N GLY A 513 10.97 -11.11 -41.87
CA GLY A 513 12.09 -10.58 -42.66
C GLY A 513 12.78 -9.34 -42.08
N ILE A 514 12.18 -8.67 -41.09
CA ILE A 514 12.81 -7.55 -40.37
C ILE A 514 13.72 -8.12 -39.26
N ASN A 515 15.02 -7.81 -39.29
CA ASN A 515 15.99 -8.26 -38.29
C ASN A 515 16.00 -9.78 -38.02
N GLN A 516 15.86 -10.59 -39.08
CA GLN A 516 15.74 -12.06 -39.00
C GLN A 516 14.49 -12.54 -38.24
N SER A 517 13.42 -11.75 -38.21
CA SER A 517 12.09 -12.15 -37.72
C SER A 517 11.52 -13.27 -38.58
N ASP A 518 11.16 -14.39 -37.95
CA ASP A 518 10.65 -15.61 -38.59
C ASP A 518 9.14 -15.81 -38.37
N MET A 519 8.49 -14.94 -37.60
CA MET A 519 7.08 -15.07 -37.21
C MET A 519 6.15 -14.07 -37.88
N GLU A 520 4.98 -14.55 -38.29
CA GLU A 520 3.84 -13.75 -38.76
C GLU A 520 2.60 -14.06 -37.91
N TYR A 521 2.01 -13.02 -37.32
CA TYR A 521 0.73 -13.11 -36.62
C TYR A 521 0.02 -11.77 -36.56
N GLU A 522 -1.26 -11.82 -36.23
CA GLU A 522 -2.08 -10.66 -35.89
C GLU A 522 -2.87 -10.95 -34.63
N ARG A 523 -2.78 -10.06 -33.65
CA ARG A 523 -3.32 -10.23 -32.31
C ARG A 523 -4.16 -9.01 -31.93
N TRP A 524 -5.34 -9.27 -31.39
CA TRP A 524 -6.20 -8.28 -30.77
C TRP A 524 -6.38 -8.61 -29.30
N GLU A 525 -6.23 -7.62 -28.44
CA GLU A 525 -6.57 -7.71 -27.02
C GLU A 525 -7.44 -6.53 -26.61
N PHE A 526 -8.44 -6.83 -25.78
CA PHE A 526 -9.34 -5.86 -25.19
C PHE A 526 -9.32 -6.07 -23.68
N ASP A 527 -9.24 -4.99 -22.92
CA ASP A 527 -9.26 -5.04 -21.47
C ASP A 527 -10.16 -3.93 -20.91
N ALA A 528 -10.82 -4.22 -19.80
CA ALA A 528 -11.71 -3.30 -19.11
C ALA A 528 -11.46 -3.41 -17.61
N GLN A 529 -11.00 -2.34 -16.99
CA GLN A 529 -10.62 -2.30 -15.58
C GLN A 529 -11.44 -1.28 -14.82
N TRP A 530 -11.95 -1.63 -13.64
CA TRP A 530 -12.66 -0.70 -12.79
C TRP A 530 -12.29 -0.89 -11.32
N LYS A 531 -11.84 0.20 -10.69
CA LYS A 531 -11.48 0.27 -9.28
C LYS A 531 -12.43 1.22 -8.56
N LYS A 532 -13.26 0.70 -7.66
CA LYS A 532 -14.23 1.48 -6.89
C LYS A 532 -13.92 1.44 -5.40
N LYS A 533 -13.54 2.60 -4.85
CA LYS A 533 -13.44 2.81 -3.39
C LYS A 533 -14.84 2.89 -2.78
N ILE A 534 -15.10 2.12 -1.74
CA ILE A 534 -16.36 2.06 -1.01
C ILE A 534 -16.11 2.52 0.43
N PRO A 535 -16.97 3.38 1.02
CA PRO A 535 -16.83 3.83 2.41
C PRO A 535 -16.61 2.70 3.42
N GLY A 536 -15.77 2.96 4.41
CA GLY A 536 -15.42 2.02 5.47
C GLY A 536 -14.30 1.05 5.09
N LEU A 537 -13.25 1.56 4.42
CA LEU A 537 -12.04 0.84 4.02
C LEU A 537 -12.29 -0.36 3.10
N ARG A 538 -13.25 -0.23 2.17
CA ARG A 538 -13.64 -1.30 1.25
C ARG A 538 -13.26 -0.94 -0.18
N LEU A 539 -12.84 -1.94 -0.94
CA LEU A 539 -12.44 -1.76 -2.33
C LEU A 539 -13.03 -2.88 -3.18
N LEU A 540 -13.62 -2.50 -4.31
CA LEU A 540 -14.07 -3.44 -5.33
C LEU A 540 -13.22 -3.21 -6.58
N ASN A 541 -12.54 -4.26 -7.02
CA ASN A 541 -11.82 -4.27 -8.28
C ASN A 541 -12.49 -5.26 -9.24
N MET A 542 -12.65 -4.83 -10.48
CA MET A 542 -13.19 -5.65 -11.56
C MET A 542 -12.28 -5.51 -12.78
N ARG A 543 -11.99 -6.63 -13.42
CA ARG A 543 -11.27 -6.68 -14.69
C ARG A 543 -11.96 -7.67 -15.61
N ALA A 544 -12.21 -7.27 -16.84
CA ALA A 544 -12.67 -8.17 -17.90
C ALA A 544 -11.72 -8.01 -19.08
N GLY A 545 -11.38 -9.10 -19.74
CA GLY A 545 -10.49 -9.06 -20.89
C GLY A 545 -10.85 -10.12 -21.91
N ALA A 546 -10.56 -9.84 -23.16
CA ALA A 546 -10.71 -10.78 -24.26
C ALA A 546 -9.55 -10.60 -25.23
N GLY A 547 -9.11 -11.68 -25.85
CA GLY A 547 -8.10 -11.57 -26.90
C GLY A 547 -8.21 -12.71 -27.87
N PHE A 548 -7.78 -12.48 -29.10
CA PHE A 548 -7.79 -13.47 -30.16
C PHE A 548 -6.74 -13.19 -31.23
N TYR A 549 -6.33 -14.24 -31.93
CA TYR A 549 -5.48 -14.14 -33.10
C TYR A 549 -6.31 -14.22 -34.39
N THR A 550 -6.22 -13.21 -35.25
CA THR A 550 -6.85 -13.23 -36.58
C THR A 550 -6.00 -13.96 -37.61
N ASN A 551 -4.69 -13.94 -37.42
CA ASN A 551 -3.72 -14.66 -38.25
C ASN A 551 -2.66 -15.32 -37.36
N LYS A 552 -2.43 -16.62 -37.57
CA LYS A 552 -1.47 -17.43 -36.80
C LYS A 552 -0.56 -18.29 -37.70
N LYS A 553 -0.46 -18.00 -39.00
CA LYS A 553 0.16 -18.89 -40.01
C LYS A 553 1.53 -19.46 -39.60
N ASP A 554 2.37 -18.67 -38.93
CA ASP A 554 3.73 -19.07 -38.54
C ASP A 554 4.02 -18.80 -37.06
N ASN A 555 3.00 -18.49 -36.28
CA ASN A 555 3.21 -18.16 -34.87
C ASN A 555 3.18 -19.41 -34.01
N LEU A 556 4.38 -19.84 -33.62
CA LEU A 556 4.58 -20.94 -32.70
C LEU A 556 4.29 -20.51 -31.26
N PHE A 557 4.32 -19.21 -30.92
CA PHE A 557 4.21 -18.70 -29.55
C PHE A 557 2.94 -17.87 -29.36
N VAL A 558 1.94 -18.45 -28.71
CA VAL A 558 0.80 -17.69 -28.20
C VAL A 558 1.27 -16.95 -26.95
N ASP A 559 1.12 -15.64 -26.95
CA ASP A 559 1.60 -14.74 -25.90
C ASP A 559 0.62 -13.58 -25.76
N PHE A 560 -0.38 -13.80 -24.91
CA PHE A 560 -1.37 -12.78 -24.55
C PHE A 560 -0.80 -11.88 -23.45
N ALA A 561 -0.74 -10.57 -23.70
CA ALA A 561 -0.12 -9.62 -22.78
C ALA A 561 -0.93 -9.52 -21.49
N ASN A 562 -2.25 -9.70 -21.57
CA ASN A 562 -3.11 -9.74 -20.39
C ASN A 562 -2.87 -10.95 -19.49
N PHE A 563 -2.25 -12.04 -19.97
CA PHE A 563 -1.84 -13.18 -19.13
C PHE A 563 -0.34 -13.21 -18.85
N ARG A 564 0.43 -12.24 -19.36
CA ARG A 564 1.82 -12.12 -18.97
C ARG A 564 1.84 -11.87 -17.48
N ASP A 565 2.31 -12.89 -16.78
CA ASP A 565 2.63 -12.81 -15.38
C ASP A 565 3.84 -11.87 -15.28
N GLU A 566 3.55 -10.58 -15.18
CA GLU A 566 4.57 -9.59 -14.92
C GLU A 566 5.10 -9.90 -13.52
N ASN A 567 6.24 -10.59 -13.47
CA ASN A 567 7.03 -10.77 -12.24
C ASN A 567 7.34 -9.44 -11.55
N LEU A 568 7.07 -8.33 -12.23
CA LEU A 568 7.21 -6.98 -11.75
C LEU A 568 5.82 -6.37 -11.49
N PRO A 569 5.35 -6.33 -10.24
CA PRO A 569 4.07 -5.73 -9.95
C PRO A 569 3.95 -4.26 -10.36
N GLU A 570 2.99 -4.03 -11.28
CA GLU A 570 2.45 -2.74 -11.66
C GLU A 570 1.08 -2.49 -10.99
N GLY A 571 0.98 -1.35 -10.32
CA GLY A 571 -0.24 -0.53 -10.26
C GLY A 571 -1.41 -0.92 -9.34
N TRP A 572 -1.55 -2.17 -8.91
CA TRP A 572 -2.69 -2.61 -8.08
C TRP A 572 -2.32 -2.60 -6.58
N ASP A 573 -3.28 -2.40 -5.67
CA ASP A 573 -3.00 -2.27 -4.21
C ASP A 573 -2.43 -3.58 -3.59
N ASP A 574 -2.51 -4.68 -4.35
CA ASP A 574 -2.15 -6.07 -4.04
C ASP A 574 -1.81 -6.84 -5.34
N ASP A 575 -0.75 -7.66 -5.31
CA ASP A 575 -0.21 -8.36 -6.49
C ASP A 575 -1.12 -9.51 -7.00
N TRP A 576 -2.06 -9.97 -6.17
CA TRP A 576 -2.98 -11.07 -6.51
C TRP A 576 -4.23 -10.63 -7.27
N SER A 577 -4.61 -9.36 -7.13
CA SER A 577 -5.85 -8.85 -7.72
C SER A 577 -5.74 -8.76 -9.24
N GLY A 578 -6.70 -9.34 -9.95
CA GLY A 578 -6.73 -9.27 -11.41
C GLY A 578 -5.75 -10.21 -12.12
N ASN A 579 -5.19 -11.21 -11.42
CA ASN A 579 -4.32 -12.26 -11.96
C ASN A 579 -4.84 -13.65 -11.56
N PHE A 580 -4.51 -14.66 -12.36
CA PHE A 580 -4.76 -16.08 -12.03
C PHE A 580 -3.57 -16.62 -11.25
N GLN A 581 -3.83 -17.34 -10.16
CA GLN A 581 -2.77 -17.83 -9.26
C GLN A 581 -2.40 -19.30 -9.53
N LEU A 582 -3.35 -20.09 -10.06
CA LEU A 582 -3.19 -21.53 -10.27
C LEU A 582 -3.19 -21.92 -11.75
N LEU A 583 -3.73 -21.07 -12.63
CA LEU A 583 -3.74 -21.27 -14.07
C LEU A 583 -2.31 -21.42 -14.62
N ARG A 584 -2.07 -22.51 -15.35
CA ARG A 584 -0.74 -22.80 -15.92
C ARG A 584 -0.55 -22.06 -17.23
N SER A 585 0.67 -21.54 -17.45
CA SER A 585 1.05 -20.86 -18.69
C SER A 585 0.78 -21.67 -19.95
N ARG A 586 1.02 -22.98 -19.89
CA ARG A 586 0.78 -23.90 -21.00
C ARG A 586 -0.68 -23.90 -21.48
N GLU A 587 -1.65 -23.62 -20.60
CA GLU A 587 -3.08 -23.75 -20.93
C GLU A 587 -3.58 -22.57 -21.76
N TYR A 588 -3.22 -21.34 -21.38
CA TYR A 588 -3.59 -20.17 -22.18
C TYR A 588 -2.66 -19.97 -23.39
N ASN A 589 -1.42 -20.46 -23.36
CA ASN A 589 -0.52 -20.46 -24.52
C ASN A 589 -0.92 -21.46 -25.62
N LEU A 590 -1.97 -22.25 -25.41
CA LEU A 590 -2.51 -23.18 -26.41
C LEU A 590 -3.72 -22.61 -27.14
N SER A 591 -4.34 -21.57 -26.62
CA SER A 591 -5.63 -21.09 -27.09
C SER A 591 -5.49 -19.95 -28.09
N ASP A 592 -6.26 -19.96 -29.19
CA ASP A 592 -6.22 -18.84 -30.15
C ASP A 592 -7.11 -17.68 -29.75
N TYR A 593 -8.06 -17.91 -28.83
CA TYR A 593 -8.81 -16.85 -28.17
C TYR A 593 -8.97 -17.10 -26.68
N TYR A 594 -9.29 -16.05 -25.93
CA TYR A 594 -9.72 -16.17 -24.56
C TYR A 594 -10.78 -15.14 -24.20
N LEU A 595 -11.55 -15.47 -23.17
CA LEU A 595 -12.39 -14.54 -22.44
C LEU A 595 -12.10 -14.71 -20.95
N ARG A 596 -11.76 -13.62 -20.26
CA ARG A 596 -11.48 -13.62 -18.82
C ARG A 596 -12.31 -12.61 -18.07
N GLY A 597 -12.58 -12.92 -16.81
CA GLY A 597 -13.19 -12.02 -15.85
C GLY A 597 -12.59 -12.24 -14.47
N ASN A 598 -12.28 -11.15 -13.78
CA ASN A 598 -11.71 -11.17 -12.44
C ASN A 598 -12.43 -10.13 -11.58
N ILE A 599 -12.80 -10.55 -10.38
CA ILE A 599 -13.43 -9.70 -9.37
C ILE A 599 -12.64 -9.92 -8.08
N SER A 600 -12.16 -8.83 -7.48
CA SER A 600 -11.63 -8.87 -6.12
C SER A 600 -12.38 -7.88 -5.22
N TYR A 601 -12.74 -8.36 -4.03
CA TYR A 601 -13.42 -7.56 -3.02
C TYR A 601 -12.59 -7.55 -1.75
N GLU A 602 -12.10 -6.37 -1.39
CA GLU A 602 -11.34 -6.13 -0.16
C GLU A 602 -12.24 -5.48 0.89
N SER A 603 -12.22 -6.03 2.09
CA SER A 603 -12.93 -5.48 3.24
C SER A 603 -12.25 -5.94 4.53
N PRO A 604 -12.15 -5.09 5.56
CA PRO A 604 -11.43 -5.43 6.78
C PRO A 604 -12.13 -6.41 7.71
N MET A 605 -13.44 -6.62 7.55
CA MET A 605 -14.25 -7.42 8.46
C MET A 605 -15.27 -8.24 7.66
N LEU A 606 -14.79 -9.32 7.04
CA LEU A 606 -15.62 -10.22 6.22
C LEU A 606 -16.02 -11.46 7.03
N VAL A 607 -15.18 -12.49 7.03
CA VAL A 607 -15.43 -13.82 7.58
C VAL A 607 -14.38 -14.19 8.64
N ALA A 608 -13.09 -14.07 8.33
CA ALA A 608 -12.03 -14.49 9.27
C ALA A 608 -11.94 -13.61 10.51
N THR A 609 -12.36 -12.34 10.44
CA THR A 609 -12.45 -11.45 11.61
C THR A 609 -13.40 -11.98 12.70
N TRP A 610 -14.32 -12.89 12.36
CA TRP A 610 -15.23 -13.50 13.33
C TRP A 610 -14.64 -14.71 14.05
N ILE A 611 -13.49 -15.23 13.60
CA ILE A 611 -12.83 -16.37 14.22
C ILE A 611 -12.16 -15.90 15.53
N PRO A 612 -12.47 -16.52 16.69
CA PRO A 612 -11.84 -16.17 17.96
C PRO A 612 -10.31 -16.23 17.89
N TYR A 613 -9.64 -15.30 18.57
CA TYR A 613 -8.18 -15.13 18.64
C TYR A 613 -7.48 -14.71 17.33
N LEU A 614 -7.89 -15.22 16.18
CA LEU A 614 -7.30 -14.88 14.87
C LEU A 614 -7.80 -13.52 14.35
N GLY A 615 -9.10 -13.25 14.48
CA GLY A 615 -9.71 -12.02 13.95
C GLY A 615 -9.14 -10.72 14.52
N LYS A 616 -8.50 -10.78 15.70
CA LYS A 616 -7.80 -9.63 16.31
C LYS A 616 -6.70 -9.07 15.41
N TYR A 617 -6.00 -9.92 14.69
CA TYR A 617 -4.79 -9.56 13.96
C TYR A 617 -5.03 -9.34 12.47
N ILE A 618 -6.26 -9.55 12.00
CA ILE A 618 -6.59 -9.40 10.58
C ILE A 618 -6.90 -7.93 10.29
N GLU A 619 -6.10 -7.31 9.44
CA GLU A 619 -6.33 -5.93 8.98
C GLU A 619 -7.24 -5.90 7.77
N LYS A 620 -7.01 -6.79 6.80
CA LYS A 620 -7.77 -6.84 5.55
C LYS A 620 -8.11 -8.27 5.20
N GLU A 621 -9.30 -8.48 4.66
CA GLU A 621 -9.73 -9.74 4.07
C GLU A 621 -10.10 -9.49 2.61
N ARG A 622 -9.80 -10.46 1.75
CA ARG A 622 -9.97 -10.35 0.32
C ARG A 622 -10.62 -11.61 -0.21
N PHE A 623 -11.66 -11.43 -1.02
CA PHE A 623 -12.25 -12.49 -1.80
C PHE A 623 -11.89 -12.30 -3.27
N TYR A 624 -11.49 -13.38 -3.94
CA TYR A 624 -11.13 -13.40 -5.34
C TYR A 624 -12.01 -14.37 -6.09
N LEU A 625 -12.55 -13.91 -7.21
CA LEU A 625 -13.25 -14.72 -8.18
C LEU A 625 -12.65 -14.43 -9.55
N SER A 626 -12.02 -15.43 -10.14
CA SER A 626 -11.43 -15.35 -11.47
C SER A 626 -12.02 -16.43 -12.35
N GLY A 627 -12.31 -16.13 -13.61
CA GLY A 627 -12.81 -17.08 -14.58
C GLY A 627 -12.16 -16.85 -15.94
N VAL A 628 -11.81 -17.93 -16.64
CA VAL A 628 -11.32 -17.88 -18.02
C VAL A 628 -11.99 -18.96 -18.86
N LEU A 629 -12.34 -18.59 -20.09
CA LEU A 629 -12.75 -19.49 -21.15
C LEU A 629 -11.66 -19.46 -22.23
N LEU A 630 -11.19 -20.64 -22.61
CA LEU A 630 -10.23 -20.84 -23.69
C LEU A 630 -10.89 -21.73 -24.76
N GLN A 631 -10.35 -21.75 -25.97
CA GLN A 631 -10.89 -22.44 -27.13
C GLN A 631 -11.08 -23.94 -26.93
N ASP A 632 -10.00 -24.63 -26.57
CA ASP A 632 -9.99 -26.10 -26.43
C ASP A 632 -10.00 -26.55 -24.97
N SER A 633 -10.49 -25.69 -24.07
CA SER A 633 -10.55 -26.00 -22.64
C SER A 633 -11.95 -25.80 -22.05
N ARG A 634 -12.27 -26.61 -21.04
CA ARG A 634 -13.49 -26.41 -20.25
C ARG A 634 -13.37 -25.08 -19.50
N PRO A 635 -14.49 -24.35 -19.27
CA PRO A 635 -14.48 -23.13 -18.48
C PRO A 635 -13.74 -23.33 -17.16
N TYR A 636 -12.79 -22.46 -16.88
CA TYR A 636 -11.95 -22.53 -15.71
C TYR A 636 -12.30 -21.42 -14.73
N TYR A 637 -12.40 -21.75 -13.44
CA TYR A 637 -12.71 -20.82 -12.37
C TYR A 637 -11.70 -20.95 -11.24
N GLU A 638 -11.28 -19.84 -10.65
CA GLU A 638 -10.51 -19.79 -9.40
C GLU A 638 -11.30 -19.01 -8.36
N LEU A 639 -11.41 -19.61 -7.17
CA LEU A 639 -11.92 -18.97 -5.98
C LEU A 639 -10.76 -18.78 -5.02
N GLY A 640 -10.52 -17.55 -4.61
CA GLY A 640 -9.49 -17.20 -3.65
C GLY A 640 -10.07 -16.56 -2.41
N TYR A 641 -9.46 -16.88 -1.27
CA TYR A 641 -9.68 -16.17 -0.03
C TYR A 641 -8.34 -15.83 0.60
N GLY A 642 -8.10 -14.54 0.81
CA GLY A 642 -6.89 -14.04 1.41
C GLY A 642 -7.18 -13.18 2.63
N PHE A 643 -6.22 -13.14 3.55
CA PHE A 643 -6.21 -12.18 4.62
C PHE A 643 -4.81 -11.61 4.80
N THR A 644 -4.79 -10.36 5.25
CA THR A 644 -3.59 -9.58 5.49
C THR A 644 -3.55 -9.20 6.96
N ASN A 645 -2.39 -9.43 7.57
CA ASN A 645 -2.01 -8.92 8.88
C ASN A 645 -0.74 -8.09 8.70
N ARG A 646 -0.34 -7.33 9.72
CA ARG A 646 0.87 -6.50 9.80
C ARG A 646 2.21 -7.19 9.47
N TYR A 647 2.23 -8.52 9.33
CA TYR A 647 3.44 -9.30 9.09
C TYR A 647 3.43 -10.01 7.75
N ILE A 648 2.29 -10.58 7.36
CA ILE A 648 2.13 -11.43 6.20
C ILE A 648 0.74 -11.25 5.60
N SER A 649 0.69 -11.39 4.29
CA SER A 649 -0.51 -11.66 3.53
C SER A 649 -0.49 -13.13 3.13
N VAL A 650 -1.59 -13.84 3.41
CA VAL A 650 -1.76 -15.24 3.04
C VAL A 650 -3.03 -15.38 2.21
N GLY A 651 -2.91 -15.96 1.02
CA GLY A 651 -4.01 -16.25 0.12
C GLY A 651 -4.12 -17.75 -0.14
N ALA A 652 -5.32 -18.32 0.03
CA ALA A 652 -5.62 -19.69 -0.38
C ALA A 652 -6.54 -19.65 -1.61
N PHE A 653 -6.15 -20.38 -2.65
CA PHE A 653 -6.84 -20.41 -3.94
C PHE A 653 -7.25 -21.85 -4.26
N ALA A 654 -8.45 -22.03 -4.78
CA ALA A 654 -8.96 -23.29 -5.28
C ALA A 654 -9.44 -23.12 -6.73
N SER A 655 -9.00 -24.01 -7.60
CA SER A 655 -9.36 -24.00 -9.02
C SER A 655 -10.37 -25.09 -9.35
N PHE A 656 -11.25 -24.79 -10.30
CA PHE A 656 -12.33 -25.65 -10.77
C PHE A 656 -12.37 -25.64 -12.29
N ARG A 657 -12.58 -26.80 -12.90
CA ARG A 657 -12.87 -26.95 -14.32
C ARG A 657 -14.32 -27.34 -14.49
N ASN A 658 -15.10 -26.45 -15.06
CA ASN A 658 -16.56 -26.53 -15.11
C ASN A 658 -17.12 -26.65 -13.67
N THR A 659 -17.52 -27.85 -13.26
CA THR A 659 -18.04 -28.15 -11.91
C THR A 659 -17.10 -28.99 -11.04
N HIS A 660 -15.96 -29.44 -11.58
CA HIS A 660 -15.06 -30.37 -10.89
C HIS A 660 -13.88 -29.62 -10.29
N PHE A 661 -13.52 -29.97 -9.05
CA PHE A 661 -12.30 -29.48 -8.40
C PHE A 661 -11.07 -29.92 -9.19
N ASP A 662 -10.15 -29.00 -9.42
CA ASP A 662 -8.87 -29.26 -10.09
C ASP A 662 -7.74 -29.23 -9.05
N ARG A 663 -7.49 -28.08 -8.40
CA ARG A 663 -6.33 -27.90 -7.50
C ARG A 663 -6.56 -26.88 -6.39
N ILE A 664 -5.64 -26.89 -5.42
CA ILE A 664 -5.52 -25.87 -4.38
C ILE A 664 -4.07 -25.35 -4.34
N GLY A 665 -3.88 -24.08 -4.03
CA GLY A 665 -2.57 -23.49 -3.80
C GLY A 665 -2.63 -22.36 -2.77
N VAL A 666 -1.46 -22.04 -2.22
CA VAL A 666 -1.29 -21.01 -1.20
C VAL A 666 -0.19 -20.05 -1.65
N GLU A 667 -0.50 -18.78 -1.57
CA GLU A 667 0.44 -17.68 -1.82
C GLU A 667 0.72 -16.97 -0.49
N VAL A 668 2.00 -16.66 -0.26
CA VAL A 668 2.44 -15.93 0.94
C VAL A 668 3.32 -14.78 0.52
N GLU A 669 2.90 -13.59 0.92
CA GLU A 669 3.66 -12.35 0.78
C GLU A 669 4.03 -11.80 2.16
N PHE A 670 5.26 -11.34 2.32
CA PHE A 670 5.70 -10.73 3.57
C PHE A 670 5.38 -9.23 3.53
N GLU A 671 4.54 -8.76 4.47
CA GLU A 671 4.12 -7.36 4.58
C GLU A 671 4.91 -6.56 5.66
N LEU A 672 6.02 -7.12 6.14
CA LEU A 672 6.83 -6.55 7.20
C LEU A 672 7.42 -5.18 6.82
N PHE A 673 7.16 -4.16 7.64
CA PHE A 673 7.70 -2.79 7.48
C PHE A 673 7.18 -2.00 6.28
N ARG A 674 6.04 -2.38 5.68
CA ARG A 674 5.40 -1.61 4.60
C ARG A 674 5.22 -0.12 4.94
N ARG A 675 5.02 0.20 6.22
CA ARG A 675 4.76 1.56 6.74
C ARG A 675 5.95 2.17 7.51
N TRP A 676 7.12 1.51 7.52
CA TRP A 676 8.27 1.85 8.36
C TRP A 676 9.49 2.30 7.58
#